data_AF-A0A9J7GJD4-F1
#
_entry.id   AF-A0A9J7GJD4-F1
#
_cell.length_a   1.000
_cell.length_b   1.000
_cell.length_c   1.000
_cell.angle_alpha   90.00
_cell.angle_beta   90.00
_cell.angle_gamma   90.00
#
_symmetry.space_group_name_H-M   'P 1'
#
loop_
_entity.id
_entity.type
_entity.pdbx_description
1 polymer ?
#
loop_
_entity_poly.entity_id
_entity_poly.type
_entity_poly.pdbx_seq_one_letter_code
_entity_poly.pdbx_strand_id
1 'polypeptide(L)'
;MGPKPKKPAGKKKISKAERQRLLQEEEERRQKEEEEARLKFEKEELERLETQRVEKEKWRQLEQKWKHYTQCDGSPDPLVAQEMNTFISLWEEEKNETFEQVIEKSKLVLSLIKKLKLILLETPPCDLENRIIAQHQGSILRLQELLSLKMDVATELLLRVREASTLVDVDSGNMEKIIRDENVSLFVWANIKKNPRYRSVKFSETQIGFEIPRVLATSNVALRLLYTRYDHVTPLRLTPATEEDYEPMVVEPVKKEEPIEKATTEEKTVIEEKASIQEVEPEPKQEREFSLVQEEETNLEVLEEIEVKRTSDHEDENSETNKYELEMRLLSEAVSAAQLHLVENIVDIPYAFEKFQVDLCHFSTLGGVYHLDILELPPQYKPVKGWVLVEIRQEGLQRFTYPPETTDEPDPENAFPPIEVTLEVHKDVIFFEDPKVIRWDTEGTARHQEGQRQGITAGKRWKTDGISCVYYDRENRLLTFNLDTLGPVALIQDAHINMPYQSWELCPLDVNRVVLTVTTLFIELQIHIKENLCMLASVKLKGQEHQCHLEGRWMTPVPFILALKEAGLNIFPALYSHFYVVVNNKVPLVEVKAYRQIALLSSAFVFRWSKWNMACNSTNVVIKVKEYQAEGAENRPWSLLMFSGDRAQILRIREDSDVFSEALKDNTEFHSTLYHMVKDFASPRAMERVRSSDSLFIDSVCHMLLSIRVLSYS
;
A
#
# COMPACT_ATOMS: atom_id res chain seq x y z
N MET A 1 17.44 90.61 42.44
CA MET A 1 17.80 89.62 41.40
C MET A 1 16.60 89.42 40.47
N GLY A 2 16.81 89.09 39.19
CA GLY A 2 15.75 88.78 38.23
C GLY A 2 16.32 87.93 37.07
N PRO A 3 15.53 87.10 36.38
CA PRO A 3 16.08 86.03 35.54
C PRO A 3 16.66 86.54 34.21
N LYS A 4 17.84 86.02 33.82
CA LYS A 4 18.31 86.13 32.43
C LYS A 4 17.52 85.17 31.55
N PRO A 5 17.13 85.54 30.31
CA PRO A 5 16.44 84.63 29.40
C PRO A 5 17.36 83.46 29.01
N LYS A 6 16.82 82.24 28.99
CA LYS A 6 17.54 81.06 28.46
C LYS A 6 17.71 81.22 26.96
N LYS A 7 18.93 80.97 26.45
CA LYS A 7 19.14 80.78 25.01
C LYS A 7 18.32 79.57 24.53
N PRO A 8 17.67 79.62 23.35
CA PRO A 8 17.11 78.41 22.75
C PRO A 8 18.24 77.43 22.45
N ALA A 9 18.04 76.14 22.78
CA ALA A 9 18.98 75.10 22.41
C ALA A 9 19.04 74.98 20.89
N GLY A 10 20.25 74.95 20.32
CA GLY A 10 20.42 74.81 18.88
C GLY A 10 19.86 73.47 18.41
N LYS A 11 18.91 73.50 17.45
CA LYS A 11 18.46 72.29 16.75
C LYS A 11 19.70 71.59 16.18
N LYS A 12 19.96 70.33 16.58
CA LYS A 12 20.97 69.48 15.92
C LYS A 12 20.66 69.48 14.42
N LYS A 13 21.54 70.04 13.60
CA LYS A 13 21.44 69.89 12.14
C LYS A 13 21.86 68.46 11.81
N ILE A 14 20.85 67.58 11.70
CA ILE A 14 20.99 66.23 11.14
C ILE A 14 21.83 66.35 9.86
N SER A 15 22.93 65.59 9.79
CA SER A 15 23.91 65.69 8.70
C SER A 15 23.27 65.35 7.36
N LYS A 16 23.80 65.87 6.24
CA LYS A 16 23.32 65.50 4.90
C LYS A 16 23.42 63.98 4.68
N ALA A 17 24.51 63.36 5.14
CA ALA A 17 24.70 61.91 5.06
C ALA A 17 23.76 61.13 6.00
N GLU A 18 23.41 61.69 7.16
CA GLU A 18 22.47 61.11 8.13
C GLU A 18 21.03 61.16 7.61
N ARG A 19 20.65 62.24 6.91
CA ARG A 19 19.40 62.31 6.14
C ARG A 19 19.37 61.34 4.96
N GLN A 20 20.47 61.17 4.24
CA GLN A 20 20.54 60.21 3.15
C GLN A 20 20.40 58.77 3.66
N ARG A 21 21.03 58.41 4.79
CA ARG A 21 20.83 57.11 5.43
C ARG A 21 19.38 56.89 5.86
N LEU A 22 18.76 57.87 6.52
CA LEU A 22 17.33 57.76 6.91
C LEU A 22 16.39 57.62 5.71
N LEU A 23 16.68 58.30 4.59
CA LEU A 23 15.92 58.14 3.36
C LEU A 23 16.14 56.76 2.72
N GLN A 24 17.37 56.24 2.72
CA GLN A 24 17.65 54.88 2.23
C GLN A 24 16.99 53.82 3.13
N GLU A 25 17.01 54.00 4.44
CA GLU A 25 16.37 53.12 5.42
C GLU A 25 14.82 53.16 5.31
N GLU A 26 14.25 54.33 5.01
CA GLU A 26 12.82 54.51 4.75
C GLU A 26 12.40 53.94 3.38
N GLU A 27 13.25 54.06 2.35
CA GLU A 27 13.04 53.49 1.02
C GLU A 27 13.20 51.97 1.01
N GLU A 28 14.21 51.43 1.70
CA GLU A 28 14.37 49.98 1.96
C GLU A 28 13.20 49.42 2.77
N ARG A 29 12.71 50.16 3.78
CA ARG A 29 11.56 49.70 4.57
C ARG A 29 10.28 49.71 3.73
N ARG A 30 10.05 50.73 2.89
CA ARG A 30 8.95 50.73 1.92
C ARG A 30 9.05 49.59 0.92
N GLN A 31 10.24 49.30 0.39
CA GLN A 31 10.45 48.17 -0.52
C GLN A 31 10.11 46.84 0.16
N LYS A 32 10.49 46.66 1.44
CA LYS A 32 10.11 45.47 2.24
C LYS A 32 8.61 45.42 2.52
N GLU A 33 7.98 46.55 2.90
CA GLU A 33 6.53 46.65 3.10
C GLU A 33 5.74 46.33 1.81
N GLU A 34 6.25 46.76 0.64
CA GLU A 34 5.66 46.50 -0.68
C GLU A 34 5.92 45.04 -1.16
N GLU A 35 7.09 44.46 -0.87
CA GLU A 35 7.42 43.05 -1.12
C GLU A 35 6.60 42.10 -0.22
N GLU A 36 6.50 42.37 1.08
CA GLU A 36 5.68 41.59 2.02
C GLU A 36 4.19 41.63 1.64
N ALA A 37 3.68 42.80 1.22
CA ALA A 37 2.31 42.92 0.72
C ALA A 37 2.08 42.09 -0.56
N ARG A 38 3.04 42.08 -1.49
CA ARG A 38 3.01 41.23 -2.70
C ARG A 38 3.00 39.75 -2.35
N LEU A 39 3.95 39.31 -1.52
CA LEU A 39 4.08 37.90 -1.09
C LEU A 39 2.86 37.42 -0.30
N LYS A 40 2.15 38.32 0.39
CA LYS A 40 0.86 38.02 1.04
C LYS A 40 -0.26 37.84 0.02
N PHE A 41 -0.42 38.77 -0.92
CA PHE A 41 -1.42 38.68 -2.00
C PHE A 41 -1.25 37.42 -2.85
N GLU A 42 0.00 37.04 -3.19
CA GLU A 42 0.29 35.82 -3.93
C GLU A 42 -0.14 34.53 -3.21
N LYS A 43 -0.05 34.51 -1.87
CA LYS A 43 -0.53 33.39 -1.04
C LYS A 43 -2.05 33.37 -0.99
N GLU A 44 -2.69 34.52 -0.79
CA GLU A 44 -4.15 34.66 -0.81
C GLU A 44 -4.78 34.27 -2.17
N GLU A 45 -4.12 34.56 -3.31
CA GLU A 45 -4.59 34.08 -4.62
C GLU A 45 -4.49 32.54 -4.72
N LEU A 46 -3.44 31.92 -4.16
CA LEU A 46 -3.27 30.46 -4.22
C LEU A 46 -4.20 29.71 -3.25
N GLU A 47 -4.35 30.18 -2.01
CA GLU A 47 -5.26 29.62 -1.01
C GLU A 47 -6.72 29.63 -1.51
N ARG A 48 -7.14 30.71 -2.16
CA ARG A 48 -8.47 30.79 -2.78
C ARG A 48 -8.68 29.76 -3.89
N LEU A 49 -7.67 29.51 -4.73
CA LEU A 49 -7.75 28.48 -5.78
C LEU A 49 -7.79 27.06 -5.17
N GLU A 50 -7.15 26.86 -4.02
CA GLU A 50 -7.17 25.60 -3.28
C GLU A 50 -8.54 25.33 -2.64
N THR A 51 -9.16 26.31 -1.97
CA THR A 51 -10.53 26.15 -1.42
C THR A 51 -11.54 25.80 -2.53
N GLN A 52 -11.51 26.50 -3.67
CA GLN A 52 -12.40 26.24 -4.81
C GLN A 52 -12.18 24.86 -5.46
N ARG A 53 -11.03 24.23 -5.24
CA ARG A 53 -10.74 22.86 -5.67
C ARG A 53 -11.35 21.85 -4.69
N VAL A 54 -11.20 22.06 -3.38
CA VAL A 54 -11.82 21.22 -2.34
C VAL A 54 -13.35 21.26 -2.41
N GLU A 55 -13.95 22.42 -2.67
CA GLU A 55 -15.42 22.55 -2.85
C GLU A 55 -15.94 21.64 -3.97
N LYS A 56 -15.26 21.64 -5.12
CA LYS A 56 -15.62 20.79 -6.27
C LYS A 56 -15.45 19.31 -5.97
N GLU A 57 -14.47 18.94 -5.15
CA GLU A 57 -14.26 17.53 -4.80
C GLU A 57 -15.32 17.00 -3.84
N LYS A 58 -15.74 17.77 -2.81
CA LYS A 58 -16.89 17.38 -1.96
C LYS A 58 -18.14 17.08 -2.78
N TRP A 59 -18.49 17.96 -3.72
CA TRP A 59 -19.65 17.76 -4.59
C TRP A 59 -19.52 16.51 -5.47
N ARG A 60 -18.30 16.12 -5.88
CA ARG A 60 -18.06 14.87 -6.62
C ARG A 60 -18.08 13.63 -5.73
N GLN A 61 -17.59 13.67 -4.49
CA GLN A 61 -17.72 12.56 -3.55
C GLN A 61 -19.21 12.23 -3.29
N LEU A 62 -20.05 13.26 -3.16
CA LEU A 62 -21.51 13.10 -3.08
C LEU A 62 -22.09 12.50 -4.37
N GLU A 63 -21.66 12.97 -5.54
CA GLU A 63 -22.09 12.44 -6.83
C GLU A 63 -21.66 10.97 -7.05
N GLN A 64 -20.47 10.57 -6.59
CA GLN A 64 -19.97 9.19 -6.64
C GLN A 64 -20.76 8.28 -5.71
N LYS A 65 -21.01 8.70 -4.46
CA LYS A 65 -21.90 7.99 -3.52
C LYS A 65 -23.29 7.79 -4.13
N TRP A 66 -23.84 8.80 -4.81
CA TRP A 66 -25.14 8.69 -5.50
C TRP A 66 -25.12 7.78 -6.74
N LYS A 67 -24.01 7.72 -7.49
CA LYS A 67 -23.79 6.78 -8.60
C LYS A 67 -23.68 5.32 -8.14
N HIS A 68 -23.19 5.07 -6.93
CA HIS A 68 -23.21 3.74 -6.31
C HIS A 68 -24.64 3.33 -5.94
N TYR A 69 -25.39 4.18 -5.24
CA TYR A 69 -26.81 3.93 -4.88
C TYR A 69 -27.77 3.70 -6.06
N THR A 70 -27.36 3.95 -7.30
CA THR A 70 -28.20 3.83 -8.50
C THR A 70 -27.88 2.61 -9.39
N GLN A 71 -26.88 1.78 -9.04
CA GLN A 71 -26.47 0.65 -9.87
C GLN A 71 -27.24 -0.66 -9.65
N CYS A 72 -27.77 -0.91 -8.44
CA CYS A 72 -28.68 -2.00 -8.11
C CYS A 72 -28.31 -3.38 -8.74
N ASP A 73 -27.03 -3.76 -8.67
CA ASP A 73 -26.48 -4.91 -9.40
C ASP A 73 -26.83 -6.29 -8.78
N GLY A 74 -27.47 -6.31 -7.60
CA GLY A 74 -27.81 -7.52 -6.86
C GLY A 74 -26.63 -8.15 -6.11
N SER A 75 -25.45 -7.53 -6.12
CA SER A 75 -24.35 -7.88 -5.22
C SER A 75 -24.55 -7.25 -3.83
N PRO A 76 -24.02 -7.86 -2.76
CA PRO A 76 -24.02 -7.24 -1.43
C PRO A 76 -23.24 -5.92 -1.45
N ASP A 77 -23.77 -4.86 -0.85
CA ASP A 77 -23.06 -3.59 -0.74
C ASP A 77 -21.94 -3.69 0.32
N PRO A 78 -20.65 -3.49 -0.05
CA PRO A 78 -19.53 -3.43 0.91
C PRO A 78 -19.69 -2.40 2.04
N LEU A 79 -20.49 -1.35 1.83
CA LEU A 79 -20.81 -0.33 2.83
C LEU A 79 -21.87 -0.81 3.84
N VAL A 80 -22.70 -1.81 3.48
CA VAL A 80 -23.80 -2.30 4.32
C VAL A 80 -23.38 -3.57 5.05
N ALA A 81 -22.95 -3.38 6.31
CA ALA A 81 -22.47 -4.46 7.18
C ALA A 81 -23.42 -5.67 7.28
N GLN A 82 -24.74 -5.43 7.24
CA GLN A 82 -25.75 -6.48 7.33
C GLN A 82 -25.80 -7.37 6.08
N GLU A 83 -25.68 -6.79 4.88
CA GLU A 83 -25.67 -7.56 3.62
C GLU A 83 -24.40 -8.40 3.51
N MET A 84 -23.24 -7.82 3.84
CA MET A 84 -21.97 -8.53 3.87
C MET A 84 -21.98 -9.72 4.83
N ASN A 85 -22.50 -9.54 6.06
CA ASN A 85 -22.65 -10.65 7.02
C ASN A 85 -23.67 -11.70 6.53
N THR A 86 -24.80 -11.28 5.95
CA THR A 86 -25.82 -12.20 5.42
C THR A 86 -25.26 -13.06 4.28
N PHE A 87 -24.50 -12.46 3.36
CA PHE A 87 -23.82 -13.18 2.28
C PHE A 87 -22.79 -14.19 2.81
N ILE A 88 -21.98 -13.81 3.80
CA ILE A 88 -20.99 -14.70 4.43
C ILE A 88 -21.69 -15.92 5.05
N SER A 89 -22.72 -15.72 5.87
CA SER A 89 -23.45 -16.82 6.52
C SER A 89 -24.16 -17.74 5.52
N LEU A 90 -24.85 -17.16 4.52
CA LEU A 90 -25.52 -17.95 3.48
C LEU A 90 -24.54 -18.81 2.69
N TRP A 91 -23.37 -18.26 2.34
CA TRP A 91 -22.36 -19.06 1.65
C TRP A 91 -21.75 -20.12 2.58
N GLU A 92 -21.50 -19.83 3.86
CA GLU A 92 -21.00 -20.81 4.84
C GLU A 92 -21.88 -22.06 4.92
N GLU A 93 -23.21 -21.91 4.90
CA GLU A 93 -24.18 -23.02 4.93
C GLU A 93 -24.12 -23.97 3.71
N GLU A 94 -23.66 -23.51 2.55
CA GLU A 94 -23.62 -24.28 1.29
C GLU A 94 -22.48 -25.32 1.26
N LYS A 95 -22.76 -26.57 1.66
CA LYS A 95 -21.72 -27.60 1.93
C LYS A 95 -21.35 -28.54 0.79
N ASN A 96 -22.03 -28.51 -0.35
CA ASN A 96 -21.87 -29.47 -1.44
C ASN A 96 -21.59 -28.77 -2.79
N GLU A 97 -20.53 -27.97 -2.85
CA GLU A 97 -20.15 -27.22 -4.05
C GLU A 97 -18.98 -27.90 -4.78
N THR A 98 -19.10 -28.03 -6.11
CA THR A 98 -17.96 -28.43 -6.97
C THR A 98 -16.93 -27.30 -7.06
N PHE A 99 -15.68 -27.63 -7.38
CA PHE A 99 -14.60 -26.64 -7.45
C PHE A 99 -14.89 -25.57 -8.51
N GLU A 100 -15.49 -25.96 -9.64
CA GLU A 100 -15.95 -25.05 -10.68
C GLU A 100 -17.05 -24.08 -10.19
N GLN A 101 -17.94 -24.50 -9.28
CA GLN A 101 -18.94 -23.60 -8.66
C GLN A 101 -18.31 -22.63 -7.65
N VAL A 102 -17.34 -23.12 -6.85
CA VAL A 102 -16.57 -22.28 -5.91
C VAL A 102 -15.75 -21.24 -6.66
N ILE A 103 -15.18 -21.58 -7.83
CA ILE A 103 -14.53 -20.61 -8.73
C ILE A 103 -15.48 -19.49 -9.15
N GLU A 104 -16.68 -19.80 -9.65
CA GLU A 104 -17.62 -18.76 -10.08
C GLU A 104 -18.03 -17.83 -8.93
N LYS A 105 -18.32 -18.36 -7.74
CA LYS A 105 -18.58 -17.53 -6.55
C LYS A 105 -17.35 -16.74 -6.10
N SER A 106 -16.15 -17.30 -6.26
CA SER A 106 -14.90 -16.60 -5.90
C SER A 106 -14.71 -15.29 -6.66
N LYS A 107 -15.20 -15.18 -7.90
CA LYS A 107 -15.13 -13.95 -8.71
C LYS A 107 -15.91 -12.80 -8.06
N LEU A 108 -17.08 -13.09 -7.51
CA LEU A 108 -17.86 -12.13 -6.71
C LEU A 108 -17.12 -11.79 -5.40
N VAL A 109 -16.63 -12.79 -4.67
CA VAL A 109 -15.92 -12.62 -3.39
C VAL A 109 -14.67 -11.75 -3.54
N LEU A 110 -13.87 -11.98 -4.58
CA LEU A 110 -12.68 -11.20 -4.90
C LEU A 110 -13.04 -9.77 -5.34
N SER A 111 -14.16 -9.59 -6.05
CA SER A 111 -14.72 -8.27 -6.35
C SER A 111 -15.12 -7.50 -5.08
N LEU A 112 -15.80 -8.15 -4.13
CA LEU A 112 -16.17 -7.57 -2.84
C LEU A 112 -14.93 -7.22 -2.00
N ILE A 113 -13.95 -8.12 -1.90
CA ILE A 113 -12.65 -7.86 -1.24
C ILE A 113 -11.94 -6.66 -1.91
N LYS A 114 -11.99 -6.55 -3.24
CA LYS A 114 -11.39 -5.42 -3.97
C LYS A 114 -12.14 -4.11 -3.70
N LYS A 115 -13.48 -4.11 -3.73
CA LYS A 115 -14.30 -2.94 -3.34
C LYS A 115 -13.94 -2.49 -1.90
N LEU A 116 -13.90 -3.41 -0.94
CA LEU A 116 -13.52 -3.12 0.47
C LEU A 116 -12.10 -2.56 0.60
N LYS A 117 -11.11 -3.15 -0.07
CA LYS A 117 -9.72 -2.65 -0.07
C LYS A 117 -9.60 -1.26 -0.70
N LEU A 118 -10.36 -0.95 -1.75
CA LEU A 118 -10.36 0.36 -2.38
C LEU A 118 -11.01 1.43 -1.50
N ILE A 119 -12.13 1.12 -0.82
CA ILE A 119 -12.76 2.03 0.16
C ILE A 119 -11.74 2.44 1.24
N LEU A 120 -10.93 1.50 1.74
CA LEU A 120 -9.90 1.75 2.76
C LEU A 120 -8.63 2.47 2.23
N LEU A 121 -8.47 2.63 0.90
CA LEU A 121 -7.30 3.29 0.28
C LEU A 121 -7.65 4.61 -0.41
N GLU A 122 -8.88 4.78 -0.88
CA GLU A 122 -9.36 6.00 -1.57
C GLU A 122 -10.09 6.97 -0.62
N THR A 123 -10.57 6.51 0.55
CA THR A 123 -11.23 7.37 1.55
C THR A 123 -10.22 8.00 2.51
N PRO A 124 -10.23 9.32 2.74
CA PRO A 124 -9.35 9.97 3.72
C PRO A 124 -9.54 9.44 5.16
N PRO A 125 -8.48 9.34 5.98
CA PRO A 125 -8.59 8.86 7.36
C PRO A 125 -9.51 9.69 8.28
N CYS A 126 -9.80 10.95 7.93
CA CYS A 126 -10.74 11.79 8.68
C CYS A 126 -12.22 11.39 8.48
N ASP A 127 -12.54 10.74 7.36
CA ASP A 127 -13.90 10.39 6.96
C ASP A 127 -14.28 8.95 7.37
N LEU A 128 -13.35 8.24 8.00
CA LEU A 128 -13.45 6.85 8.43
C LEU A 128 -13.33 6.74 9.95
N GLU A 129 -14.41 6.38 10.64
CA GLU A 129 -14.31 5.95 12.04
C GLU A 129 -13.45 4.68 12.14
N ASN A 130 -12.59 4.59 13.17
CA ASN A 130 -11.79 3.39 13.45
C ASN A 130 -12.64 2.10 13.53
N ARG A 131 -13.91 2.22 13.96
CA ARG A 131 -14.90 1.15 13.97
C ARG A 131 -15.23 0.63 12.56
N ILE A 132 -15.39 1.53 11.60
CA ILE A 132 -15.68 1.22 10.20
C ILE A 132 -14.45 0.59 9.53
N ILE A 133 -13.25 1.09 9.82
CA ILE A 133 -11.98 0.51 9.38
C ILE A 133 -11.86 -0.95 9.86
N ALA A 134 -11.99 -1.17 11.18
CA ALA A 134 -11.90 -2.50 11.78
C ALA A 134 -13.00 -3.45 11.26
N GLN A 135 -14.21 -2.94 11.02
CA GLN A 135 -15.30 -3.71 10.42
C GLN A 135 -14.97 -4.17 8.99
N HIS A 136 -14.53 -3.27 8.11
CA HIS A 136 -14.16 -3.62 6.74
C HIS A 136 -12.96 -4.58 6.70
N GLN A 137 -11.94 -4.36 7.54
CA GLN A 137 -10.80 -5.29 7.68
C GLN A 137 -11.25 -6.68 8.15
N GLY A 138 -12.14 -6.76 9.13
CA GLY A 138 -12.74 -8.02 9.60
C GLY A 138 -13.59 -8.73 8.55
N SER A 139 -14.38 -7.98 7.76
CA SER A 139 -15.14 -8.53 6.63
C SER A 139 -14.22 -9.05 5.52
N ILE A 140 -13.12 -8.36 5.20
CA ILE A 140 -12.11 -8.88 4.27
C ILE A 140 -11.56 -10.21 4.80
N LEU A 141 -11.06 -10.26 6.04
CA LEU A 141 -10.45 -11.46 6.60
C LEU A 141 -11.40 -12.67 6.55
N ARG A 142 -12.65 -12.51 6.98
CA ARG A 142 -13.66 -13.59 6.90
C ARG A 142 -13.90 -14.08 5.48
N LEU A 143 -13.95 -13.19 4.50
CA LEU A 143 -14.09 -13.58 3.09
C LEU A 143 -12.84 -14.31 2.56
N GLN A 144 -11.64 -13.94 3.01
CA GLN A 144 -10.39 -14.63 2.65
C GLN A 144 -10.34 -16.04 3.25
N GLU A 145 -10.68 -16.18 4.54
CA GLU A 145 -10.73 -17.46 5.27
C GLU A 145 -11.81 -18.39 4.70
N LEU A 146 -13.04 -17.89 4.50
CA LEU A 146 -14.15 -18.66 3.93
C LEU A 146 -13.84 -19.11 2.49
N LEU A 147 -13.23 -18.27 1.66
CA LEU A 147 -12.80 -18.65 0.31
C LEU A 147 -11.76 -19.79 0.35
N SER A 148 -10.79 -19.75 1.26
CA SER A 148 -9.83 -20.85 1.44
C SER A 148 -10.55 -22.15 1.86
N LEU A 149 -11.43 -22.07 2.87
CA LEU A 149 -12.19 -23.21 3.38
C LEU A 149 -13.05 -23.86 2.28
N LYS A 150 -13.70 -23.05 1.41
CA LYS A 150 -14.50 -23.56 0.30
C LYS A 150 -13.65 -24.24 -0.77
N MET A 151 -12.46 -23.72 -1.06
CA MET A 151 -11.49 -24.38 -1.97
C MET A 151 -10.99 -25.71 -1.39
N ASP A 152 -10.75 -25.79 -0.07
CA ASP A 152 -10.37 -27.04 0.62
C ASP A 152 -11.49 -28.07 0.62
N VAL A 153 -12.74 -27.69 0.96
CA VAL A 153 -13.91 -28.57 0.90
C VAL A 153 -14.17 -29.09 -0.52
N ALA A 154 -14.09 -28.23 -1.53
CA ALA A 154 -14.25 -28.64 -2.93
C ALA A 154 -13.09 -29.53 -3.43
N THR A 155 -11.86 -29.32 -2.94
CA THR A 155 -10.74 -30.24 -3.17
C THR A 155 -11.02 -31.62 -2.56
N GLU A 156 -11.58 -31.66 -1.35
CA GLU A 156 -11.92 -32.92 -0.67
C GLU A 156 -13.03 -33.69 -1.42
N LEU A 157 -14.06 -32.99 -1.89
CA LEU A 157 -15.12 -33.58 -2.72
C LEU A 157 -14.57 -34.21 -3.99
N LEU A 158 -13.66 -33.51 -4.70
CA LEU A 158 -12.97 -34.02 -5.88
C LEU A 158 -12.13 -35.29 -5.60
N LEU A 159 -11.45 -35.32 -4.46
CA LEU A 159 -10.63 -36.47 -4.02
C LEU A 159 -11.45 -37.67 -3.51
N ARG A 160 -12.76 -37.50 -3.26
CA ARG A 160 -13.67 -38.61 -2.91
C ARG A 160 -14.00 -39.43 -4.17
N VAL A 161 -13.98 -40.75 -4.03
CA VAL A 161 -13.65 -41.65 -5.16
C VAL A 161 -14.67 -41.71 -6.29
N ARG A 162 -15.91 -41.25 -6.09
CA ARG A 162 -16.92 -41.25 -7.16
C ARG A 162 -16.49 -40.41 -8.37
N GLU A 163 -15.68 -39.37 -8.13
CA GLU A 163 -15.13 -38.51 -9.18
C GLU A 163 -13.68 -38.92 -9.51
N ALA A 164 -12.84 -39.19 -8.50
CA ALA A 164 -11.47 -39.66 -8.71
C ALA A 164 -11.38 -40.91 -9.61
N SER A 165 -12.31 -41.87 -9.46
CA SER A 165 -12.33 -43.11 -10.25
C SER A 165 -12.71 -42.93 -11.72
N THR A 166 -13.42 -41.87 -12.09
CA THR A 166 -13.68 -41.52 -13.50
C THR A 166 -12.58 -40.63 -14.09
N LEU A 167 -11.64 -40.19 -13.26
CA LEU A 167 -10.48 -39.34 -13.59
C LEU A 167 -9.14 -40.10 -13.44
N VAL A 168 -9.17 -41.44 -13.35
CA VAL A 168 -7.97 -42.27 -13.40
C VAL A 168 -7.48 -42.35 -14.84
N ASP A 169 -6.28 -41.84 -15.09
CA ASP A 169 -5.59 -42.03 -16.36
C ASP A 169 -5.23 -43.52 -16.54
N VAL A 170 -5.45 -44.02 -17.75
CA VAL A 170 -5.35 -45.45 -18.10
C VAL A 170 -3.89 -45.92 -18.12
N ASP A 171 -2.94 -45.06 -18.51
CA ASP A 171 -1.53 -45.44 -18.69
C ASP A 171 -0.76 -45.34 -17.36
N SER A 172 -0.81 -44.17 -16.71
CA SER A 172 -0.20 -43.98 -15.38
C SER A 172 -0.93 -44.77 -14.31
N GLY A 173 -2.24 -44.98 -14.40
CA GLY A 173 -3.10 -45.62 -13.39
C GLY A 173 -3.27 -44.82 -12.09
N ASN A 174 -3.00 -43.52 -12.13
CA ASN A 174 -3.26 -42.56 -11.06
C ASN A 174 -4.35 -41.57 -11.49
N MET A 175 -4.90 -40.81 -10.56
CA MET A 175 -5.84 -39.72 -10.91
C MET A 175 -5.07 -38.44 -11.21
N GLU A 176 -5.51 -37.73 -12.25
CA GLU A 176 -5.10 -36.35 -12.57
C GLU A 176 -6.34 -35.47 -12.77
N LYS A 177 -6.31 -34.23 -12.28
CA LYS A 177 -7.29 -33.18 -12.60
C LYS A 177 -6.60 -31.82 -12.66
N ILE A 178 -6.83 -31.11 -13.77
CA ILE A 178 -6.48 -29.70 -13.94
C ILE A 178 -7.79 -28.90 -14.01
N ILE A 179 -7.82 -27.75 -13.33
CA ILE A 179 -8.86 -26.72 -13.48
C ILE A 179 -8.14 -25.37 -13.62
N ARG A 180 -8.52 -24.57 -14.62
CA ARG A 180 -7.91 -23.27 -14.92
C ARG A 180 -9.00 -22.22 -15.07
N ASP A 181 -8.93 -21.17 -14.25
CA ASP A 181 -9.74 -19.95 -14.32
C ASP A 181 -8.83 -18.71 -14.38
N GLU A 182 -9.41 -17.54 -14.62
CA GLU A 182 -8.70 -16.26 -14.56
C GLU A 182 -8.00 -16.00 -13.22
N ASN A 183 -8.61 -16.31 -12.07
CA ASN A 183 -8.04 -15.93 -10.76
C ASN A 183 -7.37 -17.09 -10.01
N VAL A 184 -7.73 -18.32 -10.35
CA VAL A 184 -7.35 -19.55 -9.64
C VAL A 184 -7.02 -20.66 -10.64
N SER A 185 -6.01 -21.46 -10.36
CA SER A 185 -5.78 -22.72 -11.08
C SER A 185 -5.43 -23.84 -10.12
N LEU A 186 -6.09 -24.98 -10.27
CA LEU A 186 -5.92 -26.17 -9.43
C LEU A 186 -5.29 -27.30 -10.26
N PHE A 187 -4.25 -27.90 -9.71
CA PHE A 187 -3.61 -29.11 -10.21
C PHE A 187 -3.63 -30.15 -9.08
N VAL A 188 -4.32 -31.26 -9.28
CA VAL A 188 -4.42 -32.36 -8.29
C VAL A 188 -3.99 -33.66 -8.94
N TRP A 189 -3.05 -34.35 -8.28
CA TRP A 189 -2.62 -35.70 -8.63
C TRP A 189 -2.77 -36.62 -7.41
N ALA A 190 -3.34 -37.81 -7.60
CA ALA A 190 -3.63 -38.73 -6.50
C ALA A 190 -3.01 -40.13 -6.71
N ASN A 191 -2.18 -40.57 -5.75
CA ASN A 191 -1.37 -41.78 -5.81
C ASN A 191 -2.19 -43.06 -5.53
N ILE A 192 -3.04 -43.43 -6.49
CA ILE A 192 -3.89 -44.63 -6.41
C ILE A 192 -3.04 -45.90 -6.61
N LYS A 193 -2.03 -45.86 -7.49
CA LYS A 193 -1.24 -47.04 -7.92
C LYS A 193 -0.03 -47.35 -7.04
N LYS A 194 0.51 -46.38 -6.29
CA LYS A 194 1.61 -46.53 -5.31
C LYS A 194 2.85 -47.21 -5.86
N ASN A 195 3.25 -46.83 -7.08
CA ASN A 195 4.40 -47.40 -7.75
C ASN A 195 5.70 -46.67 -7.30
N PRO A 196 6.62 -47.32 -6.55
CA PRO A 196 7.86 -46.67 -6.08
C PRO A 196 8.83 -46.26 -7.20
N ARG A 197 8.58 -46.65 -8.46
CA ARG A 197 9.34 -46.18 -9.64
C ARG A 197 8.74 -44.91 -10.26
N TYR A 198 7.49 -44.58 -9.96
CA TYR A 198 6.80 -43.39 -10.45
C TYR A 198 7.09 -42.22 -9.51
N ARG A 199 8.20 -41.52 -9.75
CA ARG A 199 8.63 -40.35 -8.96
C ARG A 199 8.42 -39.02 -9.68
N SER A 200 8.45 -39.02 -11.01
CA SER A 200 8.11 -37.85 -11.82
C SER A 200 6.59 -37.74 -11.92
N VAL A 201 6.02 -36.70 -11.33
CA VAL A 201 4.61 -36.34 -11.42
C VAL A 201 4.53 -35.07 -12.26
N LYS A 202 4.20 -35.21 -13.55
CA LYS A 202 3.99 -34.07 -14.46
C LYS A 202 2.53 -34.05 -14.91
N PHE A 203 1.93 -32.87 -14.94
CA PHE A 203 0.55 -32.69 -15.35
C PHE A 203 0.46 -32.66 -16.88
N SER A 204 -0.40 -33.49 -17.47
CA SER A 204 -0.35 -33.96 -18.86
C SER A 204 -0.47 -32.86 -19.94
N GLU A 205 -0.96 -31.67 -19.57
CA GLU A 205 -1.06 -30.49 -20.45
C GLU A 205 0.08 -29.47 -20.27
N THR A 206 1.09 -29.75 -19.44
CA THR A 206 2.03 -28.73 -18.93
C THR A 206 3.45 -29.25 -18.73
N GLN A 207 4.38 -28.35 -18.36
CA GLN A 207 5.67 -28.71 -17.75
C GLN A 207 5.66 -28.57 -16.21
N ILE A 208 4.50 -28.26 -15.61
CA ILE A 208 4.32 -28.14 -14.17
C ILE A 208 4.35 -29.55 -13.56
N GLY A 209 4.98 -29.70 -12.39
CA GLY A 209 5.09 -31.00 -11.74
C GLY A 209 5.97 -31.03 -10.50
N PHE A 210 6.12 -32.25 -9.99
CA PHE A 210 6.90 -32.61 -8.81
C PHE A 210 7.80 -33.83 -9.09
N GLU A 211 9.05 -33.84 -8.63
CA GLU A 211 9.82 -35.09 -8.47
C GLU A 211 9.74 -35.52 -7.00
N ILE A 212 8.98 -36.58 -6.72
CA ILE A 212 8.70 -37.00 -5.34
C ILE A 212 9.67 -38.05 -4.78
N PRO A 213 10.03 -37.94 -3.49
CA PRO A 213 10.69 -38.98 -2.72
C PRO A 213 10.00 -40.34 -2.80
N ARG A 214 10.77 -41.43 -2.75
CA ARG A 214 10.27 -42.82 -2.83
C ARG A 214 9.19 -43.14 -1.78
N VAL A 215 9.27 -42.51 -0.60
CA VAL A 215 8.30 -42.65 0.49
C VAL A 215 6.90 -42.22 0.01
N LEU A 216 6.78 -40.99 -0.50
CA LEU A 216 5.52 -40.45 -1.01
C LEU A 216 4.98 -41.25 -2.20
N ALA A 217 5.86 -41.73 -3.09
CA ALA A 217 5.50 -42.60 -4.21
C ALA A 217 4.87 -43.94 -3.77
N THR A 218 4.99 -44.34 -2.50
CA THR A 218 4.31 -45.51 -1.91
C THR A 218 3.14 -45.19 -0.95
N SER A 219 2.97 -43.94 -0.54
CA SER A 219 1.96 -43.52 0.46
C SER A 219 0.55 -43.31 -0.14
N ASN A 220 -0.47 -43.28 0.73
CA ASN A 220 -1.85 -42.86 0.38
C ASN A 220 -1.94 -41.33 0.26
N VAL A 221 -1.21 -40.71 -0.67
CA VAL A 221 -1.13 -39.25 -0.79
C VAL A 221 -1.71 -38.72 -2.10
N ALA A 222 -2.30 -37.52 -2.04
CA ALA A 222 -2.45 -36.63 -3.16
C ALA A 222 -1.45 -35.46 -3.05
N LEU A 223 -1.06 -34.92 -4.20
CA LEU A 223 -0.33 -33.66 -4.32
C LEU A 223 -1.31 -32.62 -4.88
N ARG A 224 -1.37 -31.46 -4.23
CA ARG A 224 -2.08 -30.29 -4.73
C ARG A 224 -1.09 -29.16 -4.99
N LEU A 225 -1.22 -28.57 -6.17
CA LEU A 225 -0.84 -27.18 -6.42
C LEU A 225 -2.14 -26.39 -6.64
N LEU A 226 -2.44 -25.49 -5.72
CA LEU A 226 -3.48 -24.47 -5.88
C LEU A 226 -2.79 -23.13 -6.10
N TYR A 227 -2.82 -22.64 -7.33
CA TYR A 227 -2.29 -21.33 -7.71
C TYR A 227 -3.39 -20.26 -7.58
N THR A 228 -3.10 -19.16 -6.88
CA THR A 228 -3.98 -17.99 -6.77
C THR A 228 -3.26 -16.74 -7.26
N ARG A 229 -3.87 -15.97 -8.18
CA ARG A 229 -3.31 -14.69 -8.64
C ARG A 229 -3.22 -13.64 -7.52
N TYR A 230 -4.05 -13.78 -6.49
CA TYR A 230 -4.11 -12.92 -5.31
C TYR A 230 -3.27 -13.47 -4.15
N ASP A 231 -2.78 -12.57 -3.30
CA ASP A 231 -2.15 -12.91 -2.03
C ASP A 231 -3.14 -12.70 -0.87
N HIS A 232 -3.57 -13.81 -0.27
CA HIS A 232 -4.37 -13.88 0.96
C HIS A 232 -3.58 -14.52 2.12
N VAL A 233 -2.28 -14.73 1.96
CA VAL A 233 -1.38 -15.33 2.97
C VAL A 233 -0.62 -14.24 3.72
N THR A 234 -0.16 -13.21 3.01
CA THR A 234 0.44 -12.02 3.60
C THR A 234 -0.60 -11.24 4.43
N PRO A 235 -0.34 -10.97 5.73
CA PRO A 235 -1.26 -10.22 6.59
C PRO A 235 -1.55 -8.81 6.07
N LEU A 236 -2.80 -8.37 6.21
CA LEU A 236 -3.27 -7.06 5.74
C LEU A 236 -2.65 -5.91 6.55
N ARG A 237 -1.57 -5.31 6.04
CA ARG A 237 -1.00 -4.05 6.54
C ARG A 237 -1.67 -2.87 5.85
N LEU A 238 -2.84 -2.46 6.35
CA LEU A 238 -3.65 -1.35 5.80
C LEU A 238 -3.59 -0.05 6.63
N THR A 239 -2.89 -0.07 7.76
CA THR A 239 -2.65 1.08 8.63
C THR A 239 -1.15 1.13 8.97
N PRO A 240 -0.53 2.31 9.13
CA PRO A 240 0.71 2.42 9.91
C PRO A 240 0.45 1.88 11.32
N ALA A 241 1.44 1.19 11.91
CA ALA A 241 1.36 0.84 13.32
C ALA A 241 1.30 2.13 14.15
N THR A 242 0.22 2.32 14.90
CA THR A 242 0.08 3.45 15.83
C THR A 242 1.10 3.33 16.97
N GLU A 243 1.50 4.46 17.55
CA GLU A 243 2.50 4.47 18.64
C GLU A 243 2.08 3.62 19.86
N GLU A 244 0.78 3.33 20.00
CA GLU A 244 0.18 2.43 20.98
C GLU A 244 0.66 0.96 20.90
N ASP A 245 1.29 0.53 19.79
CA ASP A 245 1.91 -0.81 19.67
C ASP A 245 3.27 -0.91 20.39
N TYR A 246 3.81 0.17 20.97
CA TYR A 246 5.21 0.23 21.46
C TYR A 246 5.34 0.81 22.88
N GLU A 247 5.69 -0.03 23.87
CA GLU A 247 6.37 0.47 25.07
C GLU A 247 7.84 0.80 24.73
N PRO A 248 8.36 1.98 25.10
CA PRO A 248 9.75 2.35 24.83
C PRO A 248 10.71 1.56 25.72
N MET A 249 11.45 0.61 25.13
CA MET A 249 12.55 -0.06 25.82
C MET A 249 13.61 0.96 26.24
N VAL A 250 13.76 1.14 27.57
CA VAL A 250 14.77 2.03 28.14
C VAL A 250 16.17 1.50 27.80
N VAL A 251 16.87 2.23 26.94
CA VAL A 251 18.27 1.93 26.58
C VAL A 251 19.15 2.24 27.79
N GLU A 252 19.54 1.22 28.56
CA GLU A 252 20.58 1.39 29.57
C GLU A 252 21.91 1.80 28.90
N PRO A 253 22.57 2.87 29.38
CA PRO A 253 23.76 3.38 28.72
C PRO A 253 24.96 2.43 28.92
N VAL A 254 25.48 1.92 27.79
CA VAL A 254 26.65 1.04 27.74
C VAL A 254 27.84 1.69 28.47
N LYS A 255 28.21 1.12 29.62
CA LYS A 255 29.41 1.51 30.36
C LYS A 255 30.64 0.85 29.72
N LYS A 256 31.69 1.66 29.51
CA LYS A 256 32.99 1.17 29.04
C LYS A 256 33.69 0.37 30.14
N GLU A 257 34.38 -0.69 29.74
CA GLU A 257 35.25 -1.47 30.62
C GLU A 257 36.57 -0.74 30.91
N GLU A 258 37.10 -0.89 32.12
CA GLU A 258 38.52 -1.06 32.46
C GLU A 258 38.61 -1.68 33.90
N PRO A 259 39.70 -2.35 34.31
CA PRO A 259 39.55 -3.63 35.03
C PRO A 259 40.40 -3.82 36.32
N ILE A 260 40.32 -5.04 36.89
CA ILE A 260 41.28 -5.75 37.80
C ILE A 260 41.03 -5.71 39.34
N GLU A 261 40.87 -6.95 39.88
CA GLU A 261 41.15 -7.50 41.23
C GLU A 261 40.27 -7.32 42.50
N LYS A 262 39.95 -8.50 43.11
CA LYS A 262 39.91 -8.90 44.55
C LYS A 262 38.99 -8.12 45.52
N ALA A 263 38.21 -8.72 46.43
CA ALA A 263 38.32 -10.03 47.09
C ALA A 263 36.95 -10.55 47.65
N THR A 264 36.99 -11.63 48.44
CA THR A 264 35.90 -12.17 49.29
C THR A 264 35.47 -11.15 50.38
N THR A 265 34.33 -11.28 51.09
CA THR A 265 33.89 -12.40 51.95
C THR A 265 32.39 -12.31 52.30
N GLU A 266 31.83 -13.41 52.81
CA GLU A 266 30.45 -13.56 53.32
C GLU A 266 30.17 -12.73 54.59
N GLU A 267 28.90 -12.38 54.84
CA GLU A 267 28.19 -12.85 56.05
C GLU A 267 26.66 -12.58 55.98
N LYS A 268 25.89 -13.28 56.82
CA LYS A 268 24.45 -13.06 57.04
C LYS A 268 24.20 -12.75 58.52
N THR A 269 23.28 -11.83 58.81
CA THR A 269 22.58 -11.79 60.11
C THR A 269 21.08 -11.54 59.92
N VAL A 270 20.29 -12.16 60.79
CA VAL A 270 18.81 -12.19 60.84
C VAL A 270 18.38 -11.64 62.20
N ILE A 271 17.12 -11.17 62.33
CA ILE A 271 16.24 -10.99 63.53
C ILE A 271 15.29 -9.79 63.21
N GLU A 272 13.96 -9.90 63.11
CA GLU A 272 12.92 -10.24 64.12
C GLU A 272 12.79 -9.13 65.21
N GLU A 273 11.66 -8.73 65.80
CA GLU A 273 10.21 -9.07 65.77
C GLU A 273 9.43 -7.76 66.17
N LYS A 274 8.12 -7.58 66.48
CA LYS A 274 6.86 -8.34 66.72
C LYS A 274 5.72 -7.30 66.50
N ALA A 275 4.71 -7.43 65.64
CA ALA A 275 3.48 -8.27 65.68
C ALA A 275 2.45 -7.97 66.80
N SER A 276 1.22 -7.55 66.42
CA SER A 276 -0.08 -7.73 67.12
C SER A 276 -1.26 -7.25 66.20
N ILE A 277 -2.18 -8.10 65.69
CA ILE A 277 -3.46 -8.59 66.30
C ILE A 277 -4.62 -7.56 66.18
N GLN A 278 -5.88 -7.86 65.77
CA GLN A 278 -6.57 -8.98 65.07
C GLN A 278 -8.01 -8.55 64.65
N GLU A 279 -8.55 -9.12 63.55
CA GLU A 279 -9.99 -9.45 63.27
C GLU A 279 -11.06 -8.30 63.26
N VAL A 280 -12.30 -8.40 62.72
CA VAL A 280 -13.31 -9.49 62.56
C VAL A 280 -14.17 -9.29 61.27
N GLU A 281 -14.72 -10.38 60.70
CA GLU A 281 -15.69 -10.45 59.56
C GLU A 281 -17.13 -10.84 60.06
N PRO A 282 -18.29 -10.69 59.33
CA PRO A 282 -18.74 -11.75 58.38
C PRO A 282 -19.86 -11.44 57.30
N GLU A 283 -19.84 -12.22 56.19
CA GLU A 283 -20.94 -12.93 55.45
C GLU A 283 -22.25 -12.29 54.81
N PRO A 284 -22.93 -13.00 53.85
CA PRO A 284 -24.01 -12.49 52.96
C PRO A 284 -25.35 -13.32 52.90
N LYS A 285 -26.31 -12.96 52.01
CA LYS A 285 -27.42 -13.80 51.46
C LYS A 285 -28.13 -13.14 50.23
N GLN A 286 -28.46 -13.83 49.11
CA GLN A 286 -29.61 -14.74 48.78
C GLN A 286 -31.00 -14.04 48.84
N GLU A 287 -32.00 -14.22 47.94
CA GLU A 287 -32.21 -14.99 46.67
C GLU A 287 -33.61 -14.68 46.03
N ARG A 288 -33.83 -14.87 44.70
CA ARG A 288 -35.09 -15.40 44.06
C ARG A 288 -35.17 -15.37 42.50
N GLU A 289 -35.86 -16.36 41.93
CA GLU A 289 -36.29 -16.50 40.51
C GLU A 289 -37.82 -16.38 40.34
N PHE A 290 -38.32 -16.19 39.11
CA PHE A 290 -39.42 -16.97 38.47
C PHE A 290 -39.56 -16.64 36.96
N SER A 291 -40.47 -17.28 36.22
CA SER A 291 -40.30 -17.57 34.78
C SER A 291 -41.58 -17.59 33.90
N LEU A 292 -41.36 -17.47 32.57
CA LEU A 292 -42.08 -18.12 31.44
C LEU A 292 -43.37 -17.51 30.79
N VAL A 293 -43.27 -17.28 29.46
CA VAL A 293 -44.26 -17.25 28.32
C VAL A 293 -45.46 -16.28 28.34
N GLN A 294 -45.55 -15.37 27.35
CA GLN A 294 -46.52 -15.42 26.21
C GLN A 294 -46.34 -14.29 25.17
N GLU A 295 -46.98 -14.46 24.01
CA GLU A 295 -46.89 -13.64 22.78
C GLU A 295 -47.98 -12.55 22.74
N GLU A 296 -47.74 -11.45 22.00
CA GLU A 296 -48.71 -10.88 21.03
C GLU A 296 -48.09 -9.73 20.20
N GLU A 297 -48.73 -9.40 19.07
CA GLU A 297 -48.29 -8.38 18.10
C GLU A 297 -48.79 -6.97 18.47
N THR A 298 -48.14 -5.90 17.97
CA THR A 298 -48.83 -4.80 17.23
C THR A 298 -47.88 -3.76 16.64
N ASN A 299 -48.28 -3.18 15.50
CA ASN A 299 -47.73 -1.92 14.98
C ASN A 299 -48.33 -0.72 15.75
N LEU A 300 -47.66 0.45 15.73
CA LEU A 300 -48.16 1.62 15.00
C LEU A 300 -47.20 2.83 15.05
N GLU A 301 -47.36 3.70 14.05
CA GLU A 301 -46.63 4.96 13.87
C GLU A 301 -47.23 6.08 14.74
N VAL A 302 -46.41 7.06 15.14
CA VAL A 302 -46.89 8.39 15.53
C VAL A 302 -45.98 9.44 14.88
N LEU A 303 -46.54 10.19 13.93
CA LEU A 303 -46.04 11.51 13.54
C LEU A 303 -46.51 12.53 14.58
N GLU A 304 -45.62 13.42 15.04
CA GLU A 304 -46.04 14.71 15.59
C GLU A 304 -45.53 15.83 14.68
N GLU A 305 -46.47 16.49 14.00
CA GLU A 305 -46.23 17.77 13.33
C GLU A 305 -46.07 18.87 14.39
N ILE A 306 -45.01 19.67 14.32
CA ILE A 306 -44.88 20.89 15.14
C ILE A 306 -45.11 22.12 14.26
N GLU A 307 -46.15 22.89 14.60
CA GLU A 307 -46.61 24.04 13.82
C GLU A 307 -45.53 25.13 13.61
N VAL A 308 -45.48 25.66 12.39
CA VAL A 308 -44.67 26.83 12.04
C VAL A 308 -45.24 28.09 12.69
N LYS A 309 -44.54 28.63 13.71
CA LYS A 309 -44.73 30.00 14.18
C LYS A 309 -43.59 30.90 13.69
N ARG A 310 -43.87 31.68 12.65
CA ARG A 310 -42.98 32.76 12.19
C ARG A 310 -42.87 33.86 13.25
N THR A 311 -41.66 34.08 13.76
CA THR A 311 -41.27 35.34 14.42
C THR A 311 -39.84 35.69 14.02
N SER A 312 -39.70 36.73 13.22
CA SER A 312 -38.43 37.41 12.86
C SER A 312 -37.30 36.49 12.36
N ASP A 313 -37.39 36.06 11.10
CA ASP A 313 -36.21 35.70 10.32
C ASP A 313 -35.26 36.92 10.26
N HIS A 314 -33.99 36.78 10.68
CA HIS A 314 -32.86 37.62 10.20
C HIS A 314 -31.45 37.26 10.72
N GLU A 315 -31.26 36.31 11.64
CA GLU A 315 -29.91 35.98 12.19
C GLU A 315 -29.33 34.61 11.76
N ASP A 316 -30.14 33.69 11.21
CA ASP A 316 -29.73 32.29 10.99
C ASP A 316 -28.83 32.03 9.76
N GLU A 317 -28.93 32.79 8.66
CA GLU A 317 -28.11 32.57 7.44
C GLU A 317 -26.60 32.61 7.74
N ASN A 318 -26.20 33.45 8.69
CA ASN A 318 -24.81 33.56 9.11
C ASN A 318 -24.35 32.32 9.89
N SER A 319 -25.25 31.60 10.58
CA SER A 319 -24.90 30.38 11.31
C SER A 319 -24.58 29.21 10.36
N GLU A 320 -25.40 29.01 9.32
CA GLU A 320 -25.18 27.97 8.31
C GLU A 320 -23.97 28.28 7.43
N THR A 321 -23.77 29.55 7.06
CA THR A 321 -22.60 30.00 6.29
C THR A 321 -21.30 29.76 7.07
N ASN A 322 -21.24 30.13 8.36
CA ASN A 322 -20.06 29.85 9.20
C ASN A 322 -19.83 28.34 9.41
N LYS A 323 -20.91 27.54 9.52
CA LYS A 323 -20.81 26.07 9.62
C LYS A 323 -20.24 25.46 8.33
N TYR A 324 -20.73 25.88 7.16
CA TYR A 324 -20.20 25.43 5.87
C TYR A 324 -18.74 25.85 5.68
N GLU A 325 -18.37 27.09 6.02
CA GLU A 325 -16.98 27.54 5.93
C GLU A 325 -16.03 26.75 6.85
N LEU A 326 -16.47 26.46 8.09
CA LEU A 326 -15.71 25.59 9.01
C LEU A 326 -15.55 24.17 8.45
N GLU A 327 -16.62 23.57 7.94
CA GLU A 327 -16.58 22.26 7.29
C GLU A 327 -15.71 22.25 6.03
N MET A 328 -15.63 23.36 5.29
CA MET A 328 -14.72 23.54 4.15
C MET A 328 -13.26 23.62 4.58
N ARG A 329 -12.95 24.34 5.66
CA ARG A 329 -11.59 24.44 6.20
C ARG A 329 -11.10 23.08 6.71
N LEU A 330 -11.90 22.39 7.53
CA LEU A 330 -11.55 21.07 8.08
C LEU A 330 -11.24 20.03 6.99
N LEU A 331 -12.03 19.99 5.91
CA LEU A 331 -11.76 19.07 4.79
C LEU A 331 -10.59 19.52 3.90
N SER A 332 -10.27 20.81 3.83
CA SER A 332 -9.03 21.30 3.19
C SER A 332 -7.78 20.94 4.01
N GLU A 333 -7.87 21.02 5.33
CA GLU A 333 -6.83 20.59 6.28
C GLU A 333 -6.62 19.07 6.19
N ALA A 334 -7.70 18.28 6.17
CA ALA A 334 -7.63 16.83 6.08
C ALA A 334 -7.10 16.31 4.73
N VAL A 335 -7.53 16.90 3.60
CA VAL A 335 -6.92 16.62 2.28
C VAL A 335 -5.43 16.98 2.26
N SER A 336 -5.02 17.99 3.04
CA SER A 336 -3.61 18.35 3.17
C SER A 336 -2.82 17.37 4.04
N ALA A 337 -3.38 16.88 5.14
CA ALA A 337 -2.79 15.81 5.94
C ALA A 337 -2.64 14.50 5.13
N ALA A 338 -3.69 14.08 4.43
CA ALA A 338 -3.67 12.89 3.58
C ALA A 338 -2.60 12.97 2.47
N GLN A 339 -2.47 14.13 1.81
CA GLN A 339 -1.41 14.35 0.81
C GLN A 339 0.00 14.43 1.43
N LEU A 340 0.12 14.86 2.69
CA LEU A 340 1.40 14.86 3.40
C LEU A 340 1.84 13.44 3.75
N HIS A 341 0.93 12.60 4.26
CA HIS A 341 1.20 11.18 4.55
C HIS A 341 1.67 10.37 3.33
N LEU A 342 1.29 10.75 2.10
CA LEU A 342 1.80 10.12 0.87
C LEU A 342 3.30 10.40 0.60
N VAL A 343 3.87 11.47 1.19
CA VAL A 343 5.27 11.88 0.99
C VAL A 343 6.07 11.98 2.30
N GLU A 344 5.46 11.68 3.44
CA GLU A 344 6.19 11.42 4.67
C GLU A 344 7.07 10.17 4.54
N ASN A 345 8.05 10.09 5.42
CA ASN A 345 9.02 9.02 5.51
C ASN A 345 9.20 8.75 7.01
N ILE A 346 9.05 7.49 7.44
CA ILE A 346 9.25 7.11 8.84
C ILE A 346 10.73 7.30 9.22
N VAL A 347 10.99 7.70 10.47
CA VAL A 347 12.35 8.01 10.97
C VAL A 347 13.22 6.77 11.16
N ASP A 348 12.64 5.66 11.64
CA ASP A 348 13.34 4.43 12.01
C ASP A 348 12.69 3.17 11.41
N ILE A 349 13.49 2.15 11.09
CA ILE A 349 12.95 0.82 10.75
C ILE A 349 12.53 0.13 12.05
N PRO A 350 11.24 -0.23 12.25
CA PRO A 350 10.73 -0.63 13.56
C PRO A 350 11.21 -1.99 14.09
N TYR A 351 11.94 -2.79 13.31
CA TYR A 351 12.33 -4.15 13.68
C TYR A 351 13.74 -4.52 13.20
N ALA A 352 14.43 -5.35 14.00
CA ALA A 352 15.54 -6.16 13.52
C ALA A 352 14.99 -7.50 12.97
N PHE A 353 15.42 -7.89 11.77
CA PHE A 353 14.93 -9.11 11.12
C PHE A 353 15.59 -10.37 11.68
N GLU A 354 14.80 -11.42 11.92
CA GLU A 354 15.32 -12.75 12.24
C GLU A 354 16.07 -13.36 11.04
N LYS A 355 16.96 -14.32 11.32
CA LYS A 355 17.68 -15.03 10.26
C LYS A 355 16.69 -15.71 9.29
N PHE A 356 16.92 -15.52 7.99
CA PHE A 356 16.07 -15.98 6.87
C PHE A 356 14.70 -15.32 6.73
N GLN A 357 14.28 -14.43 7.63
CA GLN A 357 13.04 -13.68 7.50
C GLN A 357 13.07 -12.76 6.26
N VAL A 358 11.99 -12.75 5.50
CA VAL A 358 11.83 -11.84 4.36
C VAL A 358 11.38 -10.47 4.87
N ASP A 359 12.08 -9.42 4.47
CA ASP A 359 11.60 -8.06 4.64
C ASP A 359 10.66 -7.66 3.50
N LEU A 360 9.36 -7.51 3.82
CA LEU A 360 8.34 -7.04 2.87
C LEU A 360 8.36 -5.50 2.67
N CYS A 361 9.21 -4.77 3.39
CA CYS A 361 9.47 -3.36 3.11
C CYS A 361 10.47 -3.19 1.95
N HIS A 362 11.47 -4.08 1.85
CA HIS A 362 12.41 -4.17 0.72
C HIS A 362 11.87 -5.00 -0.46
N PHE A 363 11.21 -6.14 -0.20
CA PHE A 363 10.78 -7.07 -1.24
C PHE A 363 9.26 -7.10 -1.47
N SER A 364 8.84 -7.08 -2.74
CA SER A 364 7.43 -7.22 -3.14
C SER A 364 7.12 -8.63 -3.65
N THR A 365 6.01 -9.22 -3.19
CA THR A 365 5.45 -10.45 -3.79
C THR A 365 4.85 -10.15 -5.17
N LEU A 366 5.15 -11.00 -6.15
CA LEU A 366 4.78 -10.83 -7.55
C LEU A 366 4.24 -12.13 -8.15
N GLY A 367 3.15 -12.02 -8.91
CA GLY A 367 2.52 -13.17 -9.57
C GLY A 367 1.63 -14.04 -8.66
N GLY A 368 1.31 -13.60 -7.45
CA GLY A 368 0.40 -14.31 -6.54
C GLY A 368 1.09 -15.40 -5.70
N VAL A 369 0.32 -16.41 -5.30
CA VAL A 369 0.74 -17.45 -4.35
C VAL A 369 0.48 -18.84 -4.92
N TYR A 370 1.43 -19.75 -4.71
CA TYR A 370 1.38 -21.16 -5.07
C TYR A 370 1.24 -21.97 -3.78
N HIS A 371 0.03 -22.43 -3.48
CA HIS A 371 -0.26 -23.27 -2.32
C HIS A 371 0.07 -24.72 -2.67
N LEU A 372 1.18 -25.22 -2.14
CA LEU A 372 1.65 -26.59 -2.34
C LEU A 372 1.27 -27.43 -1.11
N ASP A 373 0.45 -28.47 -1.29
CA ASP A 373 0.05 -29.37 -0.21
C ASP A 373 0.33 -30.84 -0.58
N ILE A 374 0.74 -31.62 0.42
CA ILE A 374 0.58 -33.07 0.42
C ILE A 374 -0.66 -33.37 1.28
N LEU A 375 -1.56 -34.19 0.75
CA LEU A 375 -2.88 -34.45 1.32
C LEU A 375 -3.06 -35.96 1.54
N GLU A 376 -3.73 -36.38 2.61
CA GLU A 376 -4.17 -37.78 2.72
C GLU A 376 -5.25 -38.08 1.68
N LEU A 377 -5.17 -39.24 1.03
CA LEU A 377 -6.28 -39.72 0.19
C LEU A 377 -7.47 -40.13 1.07
N PRO A 378 -8.68 -39.56 0.85
CA PRO A 378 -9.88 -39.96 1.57
C PRO A 378 -10.17 -41.46 1.44
N PRO A 379 -10.90 -42.09 2.39
CA PRO A 379 -11.14 -43.53 2.39
C PRO A 379 -11.74 -44.05 1.07
N GLN A 380 -10.96 -44.88 0.37
CA GLN A 380 -11.29 -45.25 -1.00
C GLN A 380 -12.47 -46.24 -1.08
N TYR A 381 -13.29 -46.16 -2.14
CA TYR A 381 -14.47 -47.02 -2.25
C TYR A 381 -14.10 -48.51 -2.31
N LYS A 382 -14.94 -49.35 -1.72
CA LYS A 382 -14.76 -50.81 -1.68
C LYS A 382 -15.99 -51.49 -2.32
N PRO A 383 -15.82 -52.24 -3.43
CA PRO A 383 -16.91 -53.03 -4.00
C PRO A 383 -17.14 -54.27 -3.13
N VAL A 384 -18.32 -54.37 -2.50
CA VAL A 384 -18.68 -55.46 -1.57
C VAL A 384 -20.03 -56.03 -1.97
N LYS A 385 -20.05 -57.27 -2.46
CA LYS A 385 -21.28 -58.03 -2.80
C LYS A 385 -22.25 -57.27 -3.72
N GLY A 386 -21.72 -56.54 -4.70
CA GLY A 386 -22.51 -55.73 -5.65
C GLY A 386 -22.84 -54.31 -5.20
N TRP A 387 -22.55 -53.95 -3.95
CA TRP A 387 -22.63 -52.58 -3.45
C TRP A 387 -21.27 -51.88 -3.52
N VAL A 388 -21.28 -50.57 -3.61
CA VAL A 388 -20.10 -49.72 -3.45
C VAL A 388 -20.21 -49.02 -2.10
N LEU A 389 -19.32 -49.34 -1.16
CA LEU A 389 -19.26 -48.64 0.13
C LEU A 389 -18.12 -47.62 0.11
N VAL A 390 -18.41 -46.43 0.63
CA VAL A 390 -17.44 -45.37 0.95
C VAL A 390 -17.55 -45.09 2.44
N GLU A 391 -16.40 -44.94 3.10
CA GLU A 391 -16.30 -44.51 4.49
C GLU A 391 -16.17 -42.98 4.50
N ILE A 392 -17.08 -42.30 5.17
CA ILE A 392 -17.11 -40.83 5.24
C ILE A 392 -16.48 -40.42 6.58
N ARG A 393 -15.27 -39.82 6.53
CA ARG A 393 -14.69 -39.14 7.70
C ARG A 393 -15.52 -37.89 8.02
N GLN A 394 -15.62 -37.56 9.32
CA GLN A 394 -16.17 -36.27 9.76
C GLN A 394 -15.10 -35.18 9.78
N GLU A 395 -13.84 -35.59 9.98
CA GLU A 395 -12.65 -34.79 9.69
C GLU A 395 -12.57 -34.57 8.18
N GLY A 396 -12.36 -33.31 7.76
CA GLY A 396 -12.30 -32.91 6.36
C GLY A 396 -10.94 -33.17 5.70
N LEU A 397 -10.54 -32.30 4.78
CA LEU A 397 -9.27 -32.42 4.05
C LEU A 397 -8.06 -32.43 4.99
N GLN A 398 -7.42 -33.59 5.12
CA GLN A 398 -6.25 -33.80 5.98
C GLN A 398 -4.94 -33.65 5.20
N ARG A 399 -3.99 -32.89 5.77
CA ARG A 399 -2.61 -32.77 5.27
C ARG A 399 -1.78 -33.98 5.71
N PHE A 400 -0.82 -34.38 4.87
CA PHE A 400 0.16 -35.41 5.17
C PHE A 400 1.52 -34.74 5.44
N THR A 401 2.03 -34.84 6.67
CA THR A 401 3.28 -34.17 7.07
C THR A 401 4.51 -34.83 6.41
N TYR A 402 5.35 -34.02 5.76
CA TYR A 402 6.64 -34.44 5.20
C TYR A 402 7.68 -33.32 5.37
N PRO A 403 8.86 -33.60 5.96
CA PRO A 403 9.23 -34.81 6.68
C PRO A 403 8.36 -35.03 7.94
N PRO A 404 8.22 -36.28 8.44
CA PRO A 404 7.46 -36.55 9.66
C PRO A 404 8.18 -36.03 10.92
N GLU A 405 7.43 -35.40 11.82
CA GLU A 405 7.93 -34.74 13.05
C GLU A 405 8.68 -35.68 14.01
N THR A 406 8.34 -36.97 14.02
CA THR A 406 8.74 -37.94 15.06
C THR A 406 9.81 -38.91 14.58
N THR A 407 11.01 -38.39 14.31
CA THR A 407 12.22 -39.21 14.08
C THR A 407 13.30 -38.95 15.14
N ASP A 408 13.28 -39.76 16.19
CA ASP A 408 14.40 -39.89 17.12
C ASP A 408 15.61 -40.51 16.39
N GLU A 409 16.67 -39.72 16.27
CA GLU A 409 17.91 -39.95 15.49
C GLU A 409 17.73 -40.08 13.95
N PRO A 410 18.42 -39.25 13.14
CA PRO A 410 18.42 -39.38 11.69
C PRO A 410 19.33 -40.53 11.24
N ASP A 411 18.76 -41.72 11.14
CA ASP A 411 19.37 -42.84 10.41
C ASP A 411 19.69 -42.37 8.96
N PRO A 412 20.94 -42.46 8.47
CA PRO A 412 21.30 -42.02 7.13
C PRO A 412 20.60 -42.78 5.99
N GLU A 413 19.99 -43.95 6.24
CA GLU A 413 19.11 -44.60 5.25
C GLU A 413 17.69 -43.98 5.21
N ASN A 414 17.27 -43.29 6.28
CA ASN A 414 16.00 -42.56 6.40
C ASN A 414 16.14 -41.05 6.14
N ALA A 415 17.09 -40.64 5.30
CA ALA A 415 17.12 -39.28 4.79
C ALA A 415 15.80 -38.95 4.05
N PHE A 416 15.16 -37.84 4.42
CA PHE A 416 14.01 -37.28 3.72
C PHE A 416 14.51 -36.23 2.71
N PRO A 417 14.74 -36.58 1.43
CA PRO A 417 15.20 -35.60 0.44
C PRO A 417 14.09 -34.58 0.15
N PRO A 418 14.46 -33.34 -0.22
CA PRO A 418 13.49 -32.34 -0.64
C PRO A 418 12.72 -32.79 -1.88
N ILE A 419 11.55 -32.18 -2.09
CA ILE A 419 10.70 -32.35 -3.26
C ILE A 419 11.10 -31.29 -4.29
N GLU A 420 11.45 -31.71 -5.50
CA GLU A 420 11.63 -30.78 -6.62
C GLU A 420 10.25 -30.36 -7.13
N VAL A 421 10.05 -29.05 -7.33
CA VAL A 421 8.82 -28.44 -7.83
C VAL A 421 9.15 -27.64 -9.08
N THR A 422 8.41 -27.85 -10.16
CA THR A 422 8.48 -27.01 -11.37
C THR A 422 7.17 -26.26 -11.56
N LEU A 423 7.24 -24.94 -11.66
CA LEU A 423 6.10 -24.01 -11.81
C LEU A 423 6.22 -23.19 -13.10
N GLU A 424 5.09 -22.75 -13.65
CA GLU A 424 5.03 -21.80 -14.75
C GLU A 424 4.81 -20.38 -14.20
N VAL A 425 5.77 -19.46 -14.41
CA VAL A 425 5.72 -18.10 -13.86
C VAL A 425 4.72 -17.26 -14.66
N HIS A 426 3.57 -17.02 -14.06
CA HIS A 426 2.38 -16.43 -14.68
C HIS A 426 2.65 -15.27 -15.65
N LYS A 427 2.14 -15.41 -16.89
CA LYS A 427 2.52 -14.62 -18.07
C LYS A 427 2.46 -13.08 -17.93
N ASP A 428 1.50 -12.58 -17.14
CA ASP A 428 1.17 -11.15 -17.09
C ASP A 428 2.11 -10.34 -16.18
N VAL A 429 3.05 -11.01 -15.49
CA VAL A 429 4.03 -10.42 -14.58
C VAL A 429 5.44 -10.37 -15.19
N ILE A 430 6.16 -9.28 -14.92
CA ILE A 430 7.50 -8.99 -15.43
C ILE A 430 8.53 -9.02 -14.28
N PHE A 431 9.56 -9.85 -14.46
CA PHE A 431 10.76 -9.89 -13.60
C PHE A 431 12.00 -9.35 -14.35
N PHE A 432 12.77 -8.47 -13.71
CA PHE A 432 13.98 -7.83 -14.25
C PHE A 432 15.26 -8.58 -13.89
N GLU A 433 15.28 -9.17 -12.69
CA GLU A 433 16.23 -10.18 -12.20
C GLU A 433 15.55 -11.57 -12.21
N ASP A 434 16.27 -12.63 -11.84
CA ASP A 434 15.67 -13.94 -11.66
C ASP A 434 14.82 -13.98 -10.37
N PRO A 435 13.60 -14.56 -10.40
CA PRO A 435 12.66 -14.51 -9.29
C PRO A 435 13.19 -15.31 -8.08
N LYS A 436 13.18 -14.67 -6.90
CA LYS A 436 13.55 -15.34 -5.65
C LYS A 436 12.31 -16.04 -5.08
N VAL A 437 12.45 -17.31 -4.74
CA VAL A 437 11.40 -18.14 -4.12
C VAL A 437 11.40 -17.90 -2.61
N ILE A 438 10.22 -17.78 -2.00
CA ILE A 438 10.03 -17.69 -0.54
C ILE A 438 8.90 -18.60 -0.08
N ARG A 439 9.03 -19.18 1.12
CA ARG A 439 8.03 -20.07 1.73
C ARG A 439 7.32 -19.39 2.91
N TRP A 440 6.07 -19.73 3.15
CA TRP A 440 5.33 -19.30 4.32
C TRP A 440 5.58 -20.23 5.50
N ASP A 441 6.01 -19.67 6.62
CA ASP A 441 6.26 -20.39 7.87
C ASP A 441 4.96 -20.43 8.68
N THR A 442 4.23 -21.55 8.60
CA THR A 442 2.97 -21.76 9.34
C THR A 442 3.20 -22.00 10.82
N GLU A 443 4.27 -22.71 11.14
CA GLU A 443 4.76 -23.00 12.50
C GLU A 443 5.87 -22.02 12.85
N GLY A 444 5.51 -20.87 13.43
CA GLY A 444 6.51 -19.91 13.92
C GLY A 444 7.40 -20.59 14.96
N THR A 445 8.63 -20.93 14.56
CA THR A 445 9.48 -21.93 15.23
C THR A 445 9.86 -21.53 16.67
N ALA A 446 9.03 -21.94 17.64
CA ALA A 446 9.25 -21.78 19.07
C ALA A 446 10.35 -22.73 19.61
N ARG A 447 11.57 -22.61 19.07
CA ARG A 447 12.77 -23.22 19.66
C ARG A 447 13.13 -22.45 20.93
N HIS A 448 12.47 -22.82 22.03
CA HIS A 448 12.74 -22.30 23.35
C HIS A 448 14.23 -22.48 23.72
N GLN A 449 14.99 -21.39 23.67
CA GLN A 449 16.14 -21.24 24.56
C GLN A 449 15.58 -20.72 25.89
N GLU A 450 15.62 -21.55 26.92
CA GLU A 450 15.20 -21.16 28.26
C GLU A 450 16.10 -20.01 28.77
N GLY A 451 15.52 -18.86 29.12
CA GLY A 451 16.27 -17.80 29.82
C GLY A 451 15.98 -16.33 29.45
N GLN A 452 15.16 -16.03 28.43
CA GLN A 452 14.74 -14.65 28.15
C GLN A 452 13.21 -14.48 28.10
N ARG A 453 12.75 -13.28 28.44
CA ARG A 453 11.35 -12.98 28.78
C ARG A 453 10.45 -12.98 27.55
N GLN A 454 9.20 -13.37 27.74
CA GLN A 454 8.17 -13.36 26.70
C GLN A 454 7.88 -11.94 26.23
N GLY A 455 7.97 -11.73 24.92
CA GLY A 455 7.56 -10.50 24.23
C GLY A 455 7.24 -10.81 22.78
N ILE A 456 5.95 -10.66 22.43
CA ILE A 456 5.40 -10.51 21.07
C ILE A 456 5.76 -11.63 20.05
N THR A 457 4.75 -12.49 19.81
CA THR A 457 4.56 -13.37 18.63
C THR A 457 5.79 -13.95 17.92
N ALA A 458 6.06 -15.24 18.19
CA ALA A 458 6.67 -16.16 17.21
C ALA A 458 5.69 -16.38 16.03
N GLY A 459 5.47 -15.34 15.23
CA GLY A 459 4.37 -15.26 14.27
C GLY A 459 4.66 -15.88 12.90
N LYS A 460 3.57 -16.27 12.23
CA LYS A 460 3.56 -16.73 10.83
C LYS A 460 4.20 -15.67 9.92
N ARG A 461 5.17 -16.06 9.08
CA ARG A 461 5.93 -15.11 8.25
C ARG A 461 6.55 -15.75 7.01
N TRP A 462 6.94 -14.94 6.03
CA TRP A 462 7.72 -15.40 4.88
C TRP A 462 9.18 -15.62 5.25
N LYS A 463 9.78 -16.72 4.78
CA LYS A 463 11.18 -17.09 4.98
C LYS A 463 11.86 -17.57 3.68
N THR A 464 13.19 -17.59 3.72
CA THR A 464 14.11 -18.02 2.65
C THR A 464 14.84 -19.34 2.94
N ASP A 465 14.58 -19.98 4.08
CA ASP A 465 15.11 -21.30 4.44
C ASP A 465 14.26 -22.44 3.85
N GLY A 466 14.79 -23.67 3.86
CA GLY A 466 14.11 -24.85 3.31
C GLY A 466 13.95 -24.86 1.79
N ILE A 467 14.66 -23.96 1.08
CA ILE A 467 14.62 -23.77 -0.37
C ILE A 467 16.03 -23.97 -0.93
N SER A 468 16.17 -24.75 -2.00
CA SER A 468 17.46 -24.93 -2.70
C SER A 468 17.29 -25.15 -4.20
N CYS A 469 18.41 -25.21 -4.93
CA CYS A 469 18.46 -25.55 -6.37
C CYS A 469 17.56 -24.70 -7.29
N VAL A 470 17.30 -23.44 -6.93
CA VAL A 470 16.46 -22.54 -7.73
C VAL A 470 17.08 -22.27 -9.10
N TYR A 471 16.34 -22.57 -10.17
CA TYR A 471 16.70 -22.35 -11.57
C TYR A 471 15.49 -21.78 -12.34
N TYR A 472 15.71 -20.70 -13.09
CA TYR A 472 14.68 -20.05 -13.89
C TYR A 472 15.02 -20.11 -15.38
N ASP A 473 14.18 -20.81 -16.15
CA ASP A 473 14.14 -20.71 -17.60
C ASP A 473 13.30 -19.50 -18.00
N ARG A 474 13.97 -18.41 -18.38
CA ARG A 474 13.35 -17.14 -18.78
C ARG A 474 12.72 -17.17 -20.17
N GLU A 475 13.00 -18.17 -20.99
CA GLU A 475 12.39 -18.34 -22.33
C GLU A 475 11.06 -19.09 -22.23
N ASN A 476 11.04 -20.22 -21.52
CA ASN A 476 9.82 -21.02 -21.28
C ASN A 476 9.02 -20.56 -20.05
N ARG A 477 9.54 -19.59 -19.28
CA ARG A 477 8.99 -19.07 -18.01
C ARG A 477 8.85 -20.14 -16.92
N LEU A 478 9.68 -21.19 -16.96
CA LEU A 478 9.63 -22.30 -16.01
C LEU A 478 10.60 -22.06 -14.85
N LEU A 479 10.11 -22.22 -13.62
CA LEU A 479 10.88 -22.06 -12.40
C LEU A 479 10.92 -23.40 -11.66
N THR A 480 12.12 -23.96 -11.53
CA THR A 480 12.38 -25.24 -10.84
C THR A 480 13.15 -24.97 -9.54
N PHE A 481 12.74 -25.60 -8.44
CA PHE A 481 13.40 -25.46 -7.13
C PHE A 481 13.06 -26.64 -6.21
N ASN A 482 13.89 -26.87 -5.21
CA ASN A 482 13.72 -27.90 -4.19
C ASN A 482 13.15 -27.32 -2.89
N LEU A 483 12.17 -27.99 -2.29
CA LEU A 483 11.59 -27.67 -0.98
C LEU A 483 11.78 -28.82 0.02
N ASP A 484 12.26 -28.50 1.22
CA ASP A 484 12.35 -29.45 2.34
C ASP A 484 10.94 -29.82 2.87
N THR A 485 10.03 -28.85 2.93
CA THR A 485 8.62 -28.99 3.36
C THR A 485 7.72 -28.25 2.37
N LEU A 486 6.60 -28.84 1.95
CA LEU A 486 5.61 -28.14 1.11
C LEU A 486 4.72 -27.20 1.94
N GLY A 487 4.33 -26.07 1.35
CA GLY A 487 3.39 -25.11 1.90
C GLY A 487 3.13 -23.97 0.91
N PRO A 488 2.52 -22.85 1.35
CA PRO A 488 2.37 -21.67 0.51
C PRO A 488 3.73 -21.08 0.12
N VAL A 489 3.93 -20.85 -1.17
CA VAL A 489 5.13 -20.27 -1.77
C VAL A 489 4.75 -19.03 -2.59
N ALA A 490 5.57 -17.99 -2.49
CA ALA A 490 5.46 -16.79 -3.32
C ALA A 490 6.79 -16.51 -4.03
N LEU A 491 6.72 -15.69 -5.09
CA LEU A 491 7.89 -15.18 -5.79
C LEU A 491 8.08 -13.72 -5.42
N ILE A 492 9.31 -13.30 -5.15
CA ILE A 492 9.65 -11.91 -4.84
C ILE A 492 10.71 -11.33 -5.76
N GLN A 493 10.64 -10.01 -5.88
CA GLN A 493 11.66 -9.14 -6.45
C GLN A 493 11.89 -7.97 -5.49
N ASP A 494 13.06 -7.33 -5.60
CA ASP A 494 13.33 -6.04 -4.98
C ASP A 494 12.25 -5.03 -5.41
N ALA A 495 11.53 -4.43 -4.44
CA ALA A 495 10.42 -3.53 -4.70
C ALA A 495 10.89 -2.17 -5.28
N HIS A 496 12.18 -1.88 -5.13
CA HIS A 496 12.83 -0.62 -5.47
C HIS A 496 13.73 -0.72 -6.71
N ILE A 497 13.75 -1.86 -7.41
CA ILE A 497 14.54 -2.14 -8.61
C ILE A 497 14.44 -1.09 -9.75
N ASN A 498 13.39 -0.27 -9.73
CA ASN A 498 13.11 0.81 -10.67
C ASN A 498 13.40 2.22 -10.11
N MET A 499 14.05 2.32 -8.95
CA MET A 499 14.38 3.56 -8.25
C MET A 499 15.90 3.61 -7.94
N PRO A 500 16.55 4.78 -7.97
CA PRO A 500 16.00 6.08 -8.36
C PRO A 500 15.73 6.17 -9.87
N TYR A 501 14.94 7.16 -10.27
CA TYR A 501 14.62 7.42 -11.67
C TYR A 501 15.79 8.10 -12.38
N GLN A 502 16.05 7.74 -13.64
CA GLN A 502 17.05 8.40 -14.48
C GLN A 502 16.53 9.72 -15.06
N SER A 503 15.23 9.78 -15.36
CA SER A 503 14.57 10.98 -15.85
C SER A 503 13.06 10.90 -15.73
N TRP A 504 12.42 12.07 -15.59
CA TRP A 504 10.97 12.22 -15.78
C TRP A 504 10.64 13.47 -16.59
N GLU A 505 9.51 13.44 -17.29
CA GLU A 505 8.92 14.57 -18.01
C GLU A 505 7.39 14.51 -17.95
N LEU A 506 6.76 15.66 -17.66
CA LEU A 506 5.32 15.87 -17.66
C LEU A 506 4.95 16.84 -18.81
N CYS A 507 4.29 16.32 -19.84
CA CYS A 507 3.89 17.09 -21.03
C CYS A 507 2.35 17.17 -21.14
N PRO A 508 1.74 18.37 -21.19
CA PRO A 508 0.38 18.51 -21.73
C PRO A 508 0.28 17.99 -23.16
N LEU A 509 -0.82 17.28 -23.42
CA LEU A 509 -1.30 16.91 -24.75
C LEU A 509 -2.47 17.83 -25.12
N ASP A 510 -3.37 18.09 -24.17
CA ASP A 510 -4.52 18.98 -24.28
C ASP A 510 -4.81 19.66 -22.92
N VAL A 511 -5.85 20.49 -22.80
CA VAL A 511 -6.16 21.26 -21.58
C VAL A 511 -6.32 20.35 -20.36
N ASN A 512 -7.06 19.24 -20.51
CA ASN A 512 -7.31 18.26 -19.45
C ASN A 512 -6.67 16.89 -19.76
N ARG A 513 -5.51 16.89 -20.43
CA ARG A 513 -4.75 15.66 -20.76
C ARG A 513 -3.24 15.91 -20.72
N VAL A 514 -2.50 15.06 -20.01
CA VAL A 514 -1.04 15.02 -20.01
C VAL A 514 -0.52 13.62 -20.28
N VAL A 515 0.73 13.53 -20.72
CA VAL A 515 1.57 12.34 -20.57
C VAL A 515 2.65 12.62 -19.51
N LEU A 516 2.74 11.73 -18.51
CA LEU A 516 3.88 11.63 -17.61
C LEU A 516 4.76 10.49 -18.11
N THR A 517 6.00 10.80 -18.47
CA THR A 517 7.03 9.81 -18.83
C THR A 517 7.99 9.66 -17.65
N VAL A 518 8.25 8.42 -17.24
CA VAL A 518 9.23 8.07 -16.20
C VAL A 518 10.21 7.04 -16.75
N THR A 519 11.50 7.31 -16.65
CA THR A 519 12.59 6.45 -17.13
C THR A 519 13.44 6.00 -15.95
N THR A 520 13.68 4.69 -15.85
CA THR A 520 14.44 4.02 -14.80
C THR A 520 15.64 3.29 -15.42
N LEU A 521 16.41 2.54 -14.62
CA LEU A 521 17.47 1.67 -15.16
C LEU A 521 16.94 0.58 -16.11
N PHE A 522 15.69 0.13 -15.93
CA PHE A 522 15.13 -1.00 -16.66
C PHE A 522 13.94 -0.66 -17.56
N ILE A 523 13.16 0.38 -17.25
CA ILE A 523 11.92 0.70 -17.97
C ILE A 523 11.78 2.18 -18.34
N GLU A 524 11.13 2.44 -19.47
CA GLU A 524 10.48 3.72 -19.76
C GLU A 524 8.96 3.46 -19.73
N LEU A 525 8.24 4.16 -18.86
CA LEU A 525 6.78 4.13 -18.76
C LEU A 525 6.20 5.45 -19.25
N GLN A 526 5.19 5.37 -20.11
CA GLN A 526 4.38 6.52 -20.52
C GLN A 526 2.96 6.37 -19.96
N ILE A 527 2.56 7.31 -19.11
CA ILE A 527 1.28 7.30 -18.39
C ILE A 527 0.45 8.48 -18.89
N HIS A 528 -0.69 8.22 -19.52
CA HIS A 528 -1.66 9.27 -19.84
C HIS A 528 -2.56 9.54 -18.63
N ILE A 529 -2.77 10.81 -18.31
CA ILE A 529 -3.68 11.27 -17.25
C ILE A 529 -4.71 12.20 -17.86
N LYS A 530 -6.00 11.92 -17.63
CA LYS A 530 -7.17 12.65 -18.16
C LYS A 530 -8.31 12.59 -17.15
N GLU A 531 -8.92 13.73 -16.82
CA GLU A 531 -10.01 13.80 -15.82
C GLU A 531 -9.61 13.02 -14.55
N ASN A 532 -10.43 12.09 -14.04
CA ASN A 532 -10.09 11.26 -12.88
C ASN A 532 -9.33 9.95 -13.22
N LEU A 533 -8.73 9.84 -14.41
CA LEU A 533 -8.31 8.56 -14.97
C LEU A 533 -6.86 8.57 -15.44
N CYS A 534 -6.16 7.48 -15.12
CA CYS A 534 -4.83 7.14 -15.59
C CYS A 534 -4.89 5.94 -16.54
N MET A 535 -3.97 5.91 -17.52
CA MET A 535 -3.84 4.82 -18.49
C MET A 535 -2.36 4.60 -18.84
N LEU A 536 -1.95 3.34 -18.91
CA LEU A 536 -0.63 2.98 -19.43
C LEU A 536 -0.67 3.10 -20.96
N ALA A 537 0.15 3.98 -21.51
CA ALA A 537 0.17 4.31 -22.94
C ALA A 537 1.24 3.53 -23.70
N SER A 538 2.41 3.32 -23.10
CA SER A 538 3.42 2.38 -23.58
C SER A 538 4.40 1.97 -22.47
N VAL A 539 4.95 0.75 -22.60
CA VAL A 539 6.12 0.27 -21.85
C VAL A 539 7.28 0.00 -22.80
N LYS A 540 8.49 0.44 -22.42
CA LYS A 540 9.74 -0.06 -23.02
C LYS A 540 10.59 -0.72 -21.95
N LEU A 541 11.07 -1.93 -22.21
CA LEU A 541 12.01 -2.65 -21.36
C LEU A 541 13.42 -2.55 -21.97
N LYS A 542 14.39 -2.00 -21.25
CA LYS A 542 15.79 -1.81 -21.71
C LYS A 542 15.89 -1.16 -23.11
N GLY A 543 14.96 -0.25 -23.42
CA GLY A 543 14.88 0.49 -24.69
C GLY A 543 14.08 -0.19 -25.82
N GLN A 544 13.55 -1.40 -25.61
CA GLN A 544 12.69 -2.11 -26.58
C GLN A 544 11.23 -2.03 -26.17
N GLU A 545 10.32 -1.78 -27.11
CA GLU A 545 8.87 -1.77 -26.85
C GLU A 545 8.38 -3.15 -26.38
N HIS A 546 7.48 -3.17 -25.39
CA HIS A 546 6.98 -4.39 -24.78
C HIS A 546 5.48 -4.29 -24.51
N GLN A 547 4.69 -5.13 -25.18
CA GLN A 547 3.23 -5.15 -25.04
C GLN A 547 2.83 -5.61 -23.63
N CYS A 548 2.37 -4.67 -22.80
CA CYS A 548 1.91 -4.94 -21.44
C CYS A 548 0.40 -5.12 -21.43
N HIS A 549 -0.10 -6.14 -20.72
CA HIS A 549 -1.52 -6.48 -20.65
C HIS A 549 -2.42 -5.34 -20.09
N LEU A 550 -1.83 -4.33 -19.44
CA LEU A 550 -2.48 -3.13 -18.89
C LEU A 550 -2.61 -1.97 -19.89
N GLU A 551 -1.94 -2.01 -21.05
CA GLU A 551 -1.93 -0.91 -22.01
C GLU A 551 -3.33 -0.61 -22.55
N GLY A 552 -3.64 0.68 -22.74
CA GLY A 552 -4.94 1.14 -23.22
C GLY A 552 -6.08 1.09 -22.20
N ARG A 553 -5.88 0.55 -20.99
CA ARG A 553 -6.91 0.48 -19.94
C ARG A 553 -6.93 1.76 -19.09
N TRP A 554 -8.06 2.46 -19.05
CA TRP A 554 -8.28 3.59 -18.15
C TRP A 554 -8.76 3.11 -16.78
N MET A 555 -8.18 3.64 -15.70
CA MET A 555 -8.49 3.32 -14.30
C MET A 555 -8.38 4.57 -13.42
N THR A 556 -9.02 4.61 -12.24
CA THR A 556 -8.72 5.65 -11.23
C THR A 556 -7.30 5.45 -10.65
N PRO A 557 -6.68 6.49 -10.04
CA PRO A 557 -5.27 6.45 -9.67
C PRO A 557 -4.87 5.29 -8.74
N VAL A 558 -5.66 4.95 -7.72
CA VAL A 558 -5.31 3.87 -6.78
C VAL A 558 -5.36 2.47 -7.44
N PRO A 559 -6.45 2.06 -8.13
CA PRO A 559 -6.45 0.84 -8.96
C PRO A 559 -5.32 0.79 -10.00
N PHE A 560 -4.97 1.93 -10.61
CA PHE A 560 -3.87 2.00 -11.59
C PHE A 560 -2.50 1.71 -10.95
N ILE A 561 -2.23 2.29 -9.78
CA ILE A 561 -1.01 2.06 -8.99
C ILE A 561 -0.92 0.59 -8.57
N LEU A 562 -2.02 0.00 -8.09
CA LEU A 562 -2.08 -1.40 -7.69
C LEU A 562 -1.81 -2.34 -8.88
N ALA A 563 -2.47 -2.14 -10.02
CA ALA A 563 -2.28 -2.96 -11.21
C ALA A 563 -0.84 -2.92 -11.74
N LEU A 564 -0.20 -1.75 -11.76
CA LEU A 564 1.21 -1.62 -12.13
C LEU A 564 2.15 -2.36 -11.15
N LYS A 565 1.87 -2.32 -9.84
CA LYS A 565 2.62 -3.09 -8.84
C LYS A 565 2.45 -4.60 -9.04
N GLU A 566 1.21 -5.06 -9.22
CA GLU A 566 0.88 -6.48 -9.47
C GLU A 566 1.57 -7.04 -10.74
N ALA A 567 1.75 -6.21 -11.77
CA ALA A 567 2.48 -6.56 -12.99
C ALA A 567 4.03 -6.56 -12.86
N GLY A 568 4.58 -6.11 -11.72
CA GLY A 568 6.02 -5.92 -11.51
C GLY A 568 6.57 -4.57 -11.99
N LEU A 569 5.73 -3.69 -12.54
CA LEU A 569 6.07 -2.35 -13.05
C LEU A 569 6.03 -1.28 -11.94
N ASN A 570 6.55 -1.57 -10.76
CA ASN A 570 6.52 -0.63 -9.64
C ASN A 570 7.41 0.60 -9.90
N ILE A 571 6.82 1.80 -9.84
CA ILE A 571 7.50 3.10 -9.79
C ILE A 571 6.92 4.00 -8.67
N PHE A 572 6.43 3.39 -7.59
CA PHE A 572 5.71 4.08 -6.52
C PHE A 572 6.33 3.73 -5.17
N PRO A 573 7.14 4.64 -4.58
CA PRO A 573 7.77 4.41 -3.28
C PRO A 573 6.74 4.11 -2.18
N ALA A 574 6.99 3.06 -1.41
CA ALA A 574 6.34 2.83 -0.12
C ALA A 574 7.01 3.65 1.01
N LEU A 575 6.35 3.74 2.16
CA LEU A 575 6.73 4.54 3.34
C LEU A 575 8.17 4.36 3.86
N TYR A 576 8.76 3.17 3.65
CA TYR A 576 10.12 2.81 4.08
C TYR A 576 11.17 2.88 2.96
N SER A 577 10.81 3.30 1.73
CA SER A 577 11.67 3.13 0.53
C SER A 577 12.99 3.90 0.59
N HIS A 578 13.02 5.01 1.32
CA HIS A 578 14.21 5.85 1.48
C HIS A 578 15.34 5.17 2.28
N PHE A 579 15.08 4.03 2.95
CA PHE A 579 16.12 3.20 3.58
C PHE A 579 16.84 2.28 2.58
N TYR A 580 16.17 1.90 1.48
CA TYR A 580 16.69 0.94 0.49
C TYR A 580 17.25 1.63 -0.77
N VAL A 581 16.84 2.87 -1.03
CA VAL A 581 17.25 3.67 -2.20
C VAL A 581 18.04 4.91 -1.79
N VAL A 582 19.19 5.14 -2.44
CA VAL A 582 19.94 6.39 -2.26
C VAL A 582 19.22 7.53 -2.98
N VAL A 583 18.61 8.43 -2.20
CA VAL A 583 17.74 9.52 -2.69
C VAL A 583 18.03 10.86 -2.00
N ASN A 584 17.71 11.97 -2.67
CA ASN A 584 17.69 13.29 -2.03
C ASN A 584 16.29 13.58 -1.48
N ASN A 585 15.94 12.87 -0.39
CA ASN A 585 14.66 12.98 0.30
C ASN A 585 14.32 14.44 0.65
N LYS A 586 13.35 15.01 -0.07
CA LYS A 586 12.92 16.40 0.12
C LYS A 586 12.02 16.52 1.34
N VAL A 587 11.99 17.70 1.96
CA VAL A 587 11.07 17.99 3.06
C VAL A 587 9.62 17.79 2.58
N PRO A 588 8.81 16.92 3.23
CA PRO A 588 7.48 16.54 2.75
C PRO A 588 6.59 17.72 2.35
N LEU A 589 6.54 18.77 3.17
CA LEU A 589 5.74 19.98 2.91
C LEU A 589 6.20 20.77 1.66
N VAL A 590 7.49 20.73 1.32
CA VAL A 590 8.02 21.34 0.09
C VAL A 590 7.61 20.50 -1.12
N GLU A 591 7.71 19.17 -1.01
CA GLU A 591 7.32 18.22 -2.06
C GLU A 591 5.81 18.31 -2.39
N VAL A 592 4.91 18.32 -1.37
CA VAL A 592 3.46 18.54 -1.58
C VAL A 592 3.19 19.88 -2.28
N LYS A 593 3.76 20.98 -1.76
CA LYS A 593 3.54 22.32 -2.32
C LYS A 593 4.07 22.45 -3.75
N ALA A 594 5.16 21.78 -4.09
CA ALA A 594 5.68 21.74 -5.46
C ALA A 594 4.69 21.00 -6.38
N TYR A 595 4.23 19.80 -6.00
CA TYR A 595 3.31 19.01 -6.83
C TYR A 595 1.96 19.68 -7.06
N ARG A 596 1.36 20.29 -6.04
CA ARG A 596 0.09 21.05 -6.18
C ARG A 596 0.20 22.12 -7.28
N GLN A 597 1.33 22.80 -7.36
CA GLN A 597 1.56 23.89 -8.32
C GLN A 597 2.01 23.39 -9.69
N ILE A 598 2.82 22.33 -9.75
CA ILE A 598 3.15 21.64 -11.02
C ILE A 598 1.87 21.10 -11.67
N ALA A 599 0.98 20.48 -10.89
CA ALA A 599 -0.32 19.99 -11.36
C ALA A 599 -1.22 21.12 -11.87
N LEU A 600 -1.34 22.22 -11.12
CA LEU A 600 -2.10 23.42 -11.54
C LEU A 600 -1.61 23.99 -12.88
N LEU A 601 -0.30 23.97 -13.14
CA LEU A 601 0.33 24.47 -14.36
C LEU A 601 0.38 23.43 -15.51
N SER A 602 0.07 22.17 -15.23
CA SER A 602 0.36 21.03 -16.13
C SER A 602 -0.37 21.06 -17.47
N SER A 603 -1.49 21.79 -17.58
CA SER A 603 -2.23 21.97 -18.83
C SER A 603 -1.55 22.90 -19.85
N ALA A 604 -0.59 23.70 -19.42
CA ALA A 604 0.03 24.77 -20.22
C ALA A 604 1.57 24.82 -20.14
N PHE A 605 2.19 24.04 -19.26
CA PHE A 605 3.64 24.00 -19.08
C PHE A 605 4.16 22.57 -19.09
N VAL A 606 5.30 22.37 -19.77
CA VAL A 606 6.03 21.11 -19.73
C VAL A 606 7.07 21.20 -18.61
N PHE A 607 7.10 20.19 -17.74
CA PHE A 607 8.05 20.06 -16.64
C PHE A 607 8.97 18.86 -16.85
N ARG A 608 10.25 18.98 -16.47
CA ARG A 608 11.24 17.91 -16.63
C ARG A 608 12.27 17.94 -15.49
N TRP A 609 12.79 16.78 -15.10
CA TRP A 609 13.88 16.61 -14.12
C TRP A 609 15.11 17.50 -14.41
N SER A 610 15.89 17.88 -13.39
CA SER A 610 17.18 18.59 -13.54
C SER A 610 18.28 17.86 -12.78
N LYS A 611 19.49 17.77 -13.36
CA LYS A 611 20.66 17.18 -12.67
C LYS A 611 20.98 17.89 -11.34
N TRP A 612 20.54 19.13 -11.19
CA TRP A 612 20.76 19.95 -10.01
C TRP A 612 19.84 19.62 -8.84
N ASN A 613 18.75 18.86 -9.06
CA ASN A 613 17.82 18.47 -7.98
C ASN A 613 18.49 17.55 -6.93
N MET A 614 19.43 16.71 -7.36
CA MET A 614 20.27 15.89 -6.47
C MET A 614 21.44 16.67 -5.85
N ALA A 615 21.78 17.86 -6.37
CA ALA A 615 22.88 18.69 -5.89
C ALA A 615 22.45 19.78 -4.87
N CYS A 616 21.19 20.20 -4.90
CA CYS A 616 20.61 21.09 -3.88
C CYS A 616 20.23 20.32 -2.60
N ASN A 617 19.98 21.05 -1.52
CA ASN A 617 19.58 20.47 -0.24
C ASN A 617 18.14 19.88 -0.25
N SER A 618 17.72 19.28 0.86
CA SER A 618 16.37 18.70 1.02
C SER A 618 15.25 19.73 1.12
N THR A 619 15.56 20.99 1.45
CA THR A 619 14.56 22.09 1.48
C THR A 619 14.29 22.68 0.10
N ASN A 620 15.21 22.54 -0.86
CA ASN A 620 15.10 23.13 -2.19
C ASN A 620 14.83 22.05 -3.25
N VAL A 621 13.85 22.29 -4.11
CA VAL A 621 13.56 21.51 -5.33
C VAL A 621 14.10 22.28 -6.55
N VAL A 622 14.69 21.59 -7.53
CA VAL A 622 15.11 22.20 -8.81
C VAL A 622 14.51 21.45 -10.00
N ILE A 623 13.79 22.16 -10.87
CA ILE A 623 13.08 21.59 -12.03
C ILE A 623 13.26 22.44 -13.29
N LYS A 624 13.12 21.80 -14.46
CA LYS A 624 13.02 22.50 -15.75
C LYS A 624 11.57 22.82 -16.05
N VAL A 625 11.33 24.00 -16.61
CA VAL A 625 10.02 24.41 -17.14
C VAL A 625 10.17 25.03 -18.54
N LYS A 626 9.17 24.80 -19.39
CA LYS A 626 8.92 25.58 -20.62
C LYS A 626 7.42 25.73 -20.84
N GLU A 627 7.00 26.84 -21.46
CA GLU A 627 5.61 26.99 -21.92
C GLU A 627 5.31 25.95 -23.01
N TYR A 628 4.17 25.27 -22.91
CA TYR A 628 3.73 24.34 -23.95
C TYR A 628 3.32 25.11 -25.21
N GLN A 629 3.68 24.55 -26.36
CA GLN A 629 3.32 25.09 -27.67
C GLN A 629 2.91 23.93 -28.57
N ALA A 630 1.89 24.15 -29.40
CA ALA A 630 1.51 23.20 -30.44
C ALA A 630 2.63 23.01 -31.47
N GLU A 631 2.61 21.88 -32.16
CA GLU A 631 3.64 21.51 -33.14
C GLU A 631 3.81 22.58 -34.24
N GLY A 632 5.07 22.88 -34.58
CA GLY A 632 5.44 23.89 -35.59
C GLY A 632 5.78 25.29 -35.04
N ALA A 633 5.73 25.52 -33.73
CA ALA A 633 6.13 26.78 -33.10
C ALA A 633 7.65 26.86 -32.77
N GLU A 634 8.14 28.07 -32.51
CA GLU A 634 9.53 28.31 -32.09
C GLU A 634 9.81 27.79 -30.67
N ASN A 635 10.49 26.64 -30.60
CA ASN A 635 10.86 25.96 -29.35
C ASN A 635 11.63 26.89 -28.39
N ARG A 636 10.94 27.43 -27.38
CA ARG A 636 11.54 28.29 -26.34
C ARG A 636 12.59 27.52 -25.52
N PRO A 637 13.66 28.19 -25.06
CA PRO A 637 14.64 27.58 -24.17
C PRO A 637 14.00 27.20 -22.84
N TRP A 638 14.46 26.09 -22.26
CA TRP A 638 14.12 25.69 -20.90
C TRP A 638 14.61 26.73 -19.88
N SER A 639 13.77 27.07 -18.91
CA SER A 639 14.18 27.77 -17.69
C SER A 639 14.38 26.75 -16.56
N LEU A 640 15.37 26.96 -15.70
CA LEU A 640 15.52 26.25 -14.44
C LEU A 640 14.83 27.03 -13.32
N LEU A 641 13.90 26.40 -12.62
CA LEU A 641 13.26 26.92 -11.42
C LEU A 641 13.82 26.23 -10.17
N MET A 642 14.00 27.01 -9.12
CA MET A 642 14.26 26.52 -7.76
C MET A 642 13.12 26.96 -6.83
N PHE A 643 12.69 26.09 -5.92
CA PHE A 643 11.59 26.36 -4.98
C PHE A 643 11.85 25.75 -3.59
N SER A 644 11.61 26.54 -2.53
CA SER A 644 11.84 26.16 -1.13
C SER A 644 10.58 25.87 -0.30
N GLY A 645 9.39 25.85 -0.93
CA GLY A 645 8.10 25.71 -0.22
C GLY A 645 7.46 27.05 0.19
N ASP A 646 8.20 28.15 0.12
CA ASP A 646 7.77 29.51 0.47
C ASP A 646 8.34 30.60 -0.46
N ARG A 647 9.35 30.27 -1.28
CA ARG A 647 10.04 31.16 -2.22
C ARG A 647 10.42 30.39 -3.48
N ALA A 648 10.20 30.99 -4.64
CA ALA A 648 10.61 30.50 -5.96
C ALA A 648 11.64 31.45 -6.58
N GLN A 649 12.51 30.93 -7.45
CA GLN A 649 13.36 31.73 -8.34
C GLN A 649 13.63 31.06 -9.69
N ILE A 650 13.91 31.85 -10.74
CA ILE A 650 14.55 31.35 -11.96
C ILE A 650 16.08 31.42 -11.76
N LEU A 651 16.75 30.29 -11.94
CA LEU A 651 18.21 30.19 -11.82
C LEU A 651 18.91 30.75 -13.07
N ARG A 652 20.08 31.37 -12.86
CA ARG A 652 20.98 31.86 -13.93
C ARG A 652 21.83 30.75 -14.56
N ILE A 653 22.06 29.65 -13.84
CA ILE A 653 22.81 28.49 -14.35
C ILE A 653 22.02 27.73 -15.43
N ARG A 654 22.70 26.77 -16.05
CA ARG A 654 22.14 25.86 -17.06
C ARG A 654 22.51 24.42 -16.74
N GLU A 655 21.98 23.47 -17.50
CA GLU A 655 22.31 22.03 -17.37
C GLU A 655 23.72 21.68 -17.83
N ASP A 656 24.31 22.48 -18.74
CA ASP A 656 25.67 22.35 -19.23
C ASP A 656 26.71 23.03 -18.33
N SER A 657 26.29 23.70 -17.24
CA SER A 657 27.20 24.34 -16.28
C SER A 657 27.91 23.31 -15.38
N ASP A 658 29.15 23.59 -14.99
CA ASP A 658 29.99 22.67 -14.19
C ASP A 658 29.65 22.67 -12.69
N VAL A 659 29.19 23.81 -12.16
CA VAL A 659 29.01 24.05 -10.72
C VAL A 659 27.59 24.53 -10.42
N PHE A 660 26.97 23.99 -9.37
CA PHE A 660 25.66 24.44 -8.90
C PHE A 660 25.76 25.86 -8.29
N SER A 661 24.77 26.70 -8.58
CA SER A 661 24.71 28.07 -8.05
C SER A 661 23.25 28.54 -7.98
N GLU A 662 22.83 28.94 -6.79
CA GLU A 662 21.49 29.47 -6.50
C GLU A 662 21.32 30.94 -6.94
N ALA A 663 22.16 31.43 -7.85
CA ALA A 663 22.10 32.81 -8.33
C ALA A 663 20.86 33.02 -9.22
N LEU A 664 20.03 33.99 -8.82
CA LEU A 664 18.88 34.51 -9.58
C LEU A 664 19.30 34.95 -11.00
N LYS A 665 18.46 34.69 -11.98
CA LYS A 665 18.64 35.12 -13.37
C LYS A 665 18.45 36.63 -13.52
N ASP A 666 19.30 37.24 -14.35
CA ASP A 666 19.27 38.68 -14.59
C ASP A 666 17.90 39.13 -15.15
N ASN A 667 17.33 40.21 -14.59
CA ASN A 667 15.97 40.71 -14.86
C ASN A 667 14.83 39.72 -14.51
N THR A 668 14.98 38.94 -13.43
CA THR A 668 13.88 38.20 -12.79
C THR A 668 13.82 38.53 -11.30
N GLU A 669 12.70 38.26 -10.64
CA GLU A 669 12.48 38.54 -9.21
C GLU A 669 12.18 37.27 -8.40
N PHE A 670 12.02 37.42 -7.08
CA PHE A 670 11.51 36.36 -6.21
C PHE A 670 9.99 36.46 -6.07
N HIS A 671 9.35 35.29 -6.06
CA HIS A 671 7.92 35.13 -5.80
C HIS A 671 7.73 34.08 -4.71
N SER A 672 6.59 34.09 -4.02
CA SER A 672 6.25 33.10 -2.98
C SER A 672 5.84 31.74 -3.55
N THR A 673 5.42 31.69 -4.82
CA THR A 673 4.86 30.48 -5.45
C THR A 673 5.43 30.26 -6.86
N LEU A 674 5.53 28.99 -7.28
CA LEU A 674 5.86 28.57 -8.65
C LEU A 674 4.81 29.07 -9.65
N TYR A 675 3.54 29.11 -9.27
CA TYR A 675 2.47 29.65 -10.12
C TYR A 675 2.70 31.14 -10.44
N HIS A 676 3.09 31.95 -9.45
CA HIS A 676 3.41 33.37 -9.68
C HIS A 676 4.71 33.55 -10.48
N MET A 677 5.76 32.80 -10.16
CA MET A 677 7.01 32.77 -10.93
C MET A 677 6.79 32.47 -12.43
N VAL A 678 5.86 31.57 -12.75
CA VAL A 678 5.56 31.16 -14.12
C VAL A 678 4.62 32.16 -14.82
N LYS A 679 3.65 32.72 -14.09
CA LYS A 679 2.69 33.75 -14.53
C LYS A 679 3.39 35.01 -15.10
N ASP A 680 4.56 35.37 -14.59
CA ASP A 680 5.35 36.52 -15.06
C ASP A 680 5.97 36.35 -16.47
N PHE A 681 6.23 35.11 -16.93
CA PHE A 681 6.73 34.85 -18.30
C PHE A 681 5.77 34.04 -19.18
N ALA A 682 4.59 33.69 -18.66
CA ALA A 682 3.54 32.99 -19.37
C ALA A 682 2.89 33.85 -20.46
N SER A 683 2.59 33.27 -21.63
CA SER A 683 1.67 33.92 -22.56
C SER A 683 0.24 33.97 -22.00
N PRO A 684 -0.59 34.95 -22.42
CA PRO A 684 -2.00 34.99 -22.02
C PRO A 684 -2.77 33.70 -22.35
N ARG A 685 -2.39 33.00 -23.45
CA ARG A 685 -2.98 31.71 -23.84
C ARG A 685 -2.61 30.58 -22.88
N ALA A 686 -1.39 30.58 -22.34
CA ALA A 686 -0.99 29.60 -21.33
C ALA A 686 -1.78 29.80 -20.04
N MET A 687 -1.93 31.05 -19.58
CA MET A 687 -2.75 31.35 -18.38
C MET A 687 -4.25 31.12 -18.60
N GLU A 688 -4.76 31.27 -19.82
CA GLU A 688 -6.13 30.90 -20.20
C GLU A 688 -6.35 29.38 -20.11
N ARG A 689 -5.40 28.56 -20.60
CA ARG A 689 -5.42 27.09 -20.44
C ARG A 689 -5.41 26.65 -18.97
N VAL A 690 -4.56 27.26 -18.14
CA VAL A 690 -4.52 27.01 -16.68
C VAL A 690 -5.89 27.31 -16.05
N ARG A 691 -6.52 28.44 -16.40
CA ARG A 691 -7.84 28.83 -15.88
C ARG A 691 -9.00 27.96 -16.38
N SER A 692 -8.89 27.35 -17.56
CA SER A 692 -9.90 26.45 -18.13
C SER A 692 -9.70 24.97 -17.76
N SER A 693 -8.70 24.67 -16.94
CA SER A 693 -8.40 23.29 -16.50
C SER A 693 -9.43 22.77 -15.50
N ASP A 694 -9.82 21.51 -15.65
CA ASP A 694 -10.72 20.81 -14.72
C ASP A 694 -9.96 20.42 -13.44
N SER A 695 -10.64 20.51 -12.28
CA SER A 695 -10.03 20.08 -11.03
C SER A 695 -9.77 18.58 -11.01
N LEU A 696 -10.62 17.69 -11.55
CA LEU A 696 -10.34 16.24 -11.58
C LEU A 696 -8.97 15.92 -12.20
N PHE A 697 -8.65 16.62 -13.28
CA PHE A 697 -7.39 16.49 -14.00
C PHE A 697 -6.20 16.98 -13.16
N ILE A 698 -6.32 18.15 -12.52
CA ILE A 698 -5.31 18.67 -11.57
C ILE A 698 -5.16 17.74 -10.35
N ASP A 699 -6.26 17.18 -9.85
CA ASP A 699 -6.31 16.22 -8.75
C ASP A 699 -5.56 14.94 -9.09
N SER A 700 -5.85 14.33 -10.25
CA SER A 700 -5.16 13.11 -10.71
C SER A 700 -3.68 13.34 -11.01
N VAL A 701 -3.31 14.46 -11.64
CA VAL A 701 -1.90 14.79 -11.87
C VAL A 701 -1.18 15.01 -10.53
N CYS A 702 -1.80 15.70 -9.58
CA CYS A 702 -1.24 15.90 -8.23
C CYS A 702 -1.07 14.56 -7.49
N HIS A 703 -2.08 13.69 -7.52
CA HIS A 703 -2.05 12.37 -6.87
C HIS A 703 -0.97 11.47 -7.45
N MET A 704 -0.85 11.39 -8.79
CA MET A 704 0.18 10.58 -9.44
C MET A 704 1.59 11.10 -9.16
N LEU A 705 1.78 12.42 -9.14
CA LEU A 705 3.07 13.02 -8.79
C LEU A 705 3.45 12.74 -7.31
N LEU A 706 2.50 12.88 -6.39
CA LEU A 706 2.66 12.49 -4.97
C LEU A 706 2.97 11.00 -4.82
N SER A 707 2.35 10.13 -5.61
CA SER A 707 2.52 8.66 -5.54
C SER A 707 3.86 8.18 -6.11
N ILE A 708 4.42 8.87 -7.10
CA ILE A 708 5.70 8.51 -7.76
C ILE A 708 6.89 9.19 -7.07
N ARG A 709 6.69 10.35 -6.44
CA ARG A 709 7.72 11.12 -5.71
C ARG A 709 8.94 11.51 -6.56
N VAL A 710 8.69 11.92 -7.80
CA VAL A 710 9.71 12.31 -8.78
C VAL A 710 10.70 13.39 -8.32
N LEU A 711 10.37 14.23 -7.33
CA LEU A 711 11.26 15.28 -6.80
C LEU A 711 12.21 14.82 -5.70
N SER A 712 11.91 13.69 -5.04
CA SER A 712 12.80 13.05 -4.07
C SER A 712 13.63 11.92 -4.71
N TYR A 713 13.07 11.23 -5.71
CA TYR A 713 13.62 10.02 -6.33
C TYR A 713 14.29 10.24 -7.71
N SER A 714 14.65 11.49 -8.09
CA SER A 714 15.46 11.81 -9.31
C SER A 714 16.37 13.03 -9.16
#